data_AF-A0A1J1HWS3-F1
#
_entry.id   AF-A0A1J1HWS3-F1
#
_cell.length_a   1.000
_cell.length_b   1.000
_cell.length_c   1.000
_cell.angle_alpha   90.00
_cell.angle_beta   90.00
_cell.angle_gamma   90.00
#
_symmetry.space_group_name_H-M   'P 1'
#
loop_
_entity.id
_entity.type
_entity.pdbx_description
1 polymer ?
#
loop_
_entity_poly.entity_id
_entity_poly.type
_entity_poly.pdbx_seq_one_letter_code
_entity_poly.pdbx_strand_id
1 'polypeptide(L)'
;MGLTYCKSLFSKSKTETSPPYQVNGQPSVAQPANAADFQISTVQNALDESQETTQTIATASVTHNRTSDAEENIEKIACNETVVIVGGGPCSQTCAENLRQNGFLGRIVMVCKERFLPYDRSRLSKFMNTTIEEAQLRNQTFYDENKIEVLLNVKATSLNTSSHEINLDSGKIIKYNKLFIATGSRPRRPNIPGVDLKNIFNLRDINEANEINLNLKKSSRVVILGSSFIAMEAAAYCVDKVAKVTIIGRGSVPLAEEFGESIGNRIMKMFESQNIQFIMHSGIDSFMAINQEEALSAVKLIDGQILKADLCIFGIGSELNTEFLHDSGLTVNSDGSIDTNSYLETNIPNIYVGGDIANSPIFTNQRSTIGHYALAQYHGKIAALNMIGMKTELKAVPYFFTVMFGKCITYTGHGSPSEIFIEGDLESMKFVAFYFDEAENVIGMASSQPDKSIAEFAEKLSQGQRFVKNDLSKLFDIDFYEDIKKSDVSKEEEIEKIVCNESELEDNSMREVEMEDEKKILLIKQNGKISAIGAKCGHYGAPLVMGALGEGRVRCPFHGACFNIETGDIEEFPGLDSIPCFQVKVEEGVVKVRAKKSDLKSDRRIQRKTSKVMNSNETFVIVGGGPSGQTCAETLRQNGYHGRIIMICKENFLPYDRVRVSKAMNKSIDDIQLRPKTFYDDNKIETFLNTEAVSLNASKNEITLSSNDIMKYDRIFIATGSRARKPNVPGSELKNIFTLRNINDANEIEEKLTSKSHVVILGSSFIGMESAAYCADKVAKVTIIGKHEVPLKELFGEAIGKRIMKLFESKNVEFLMRKKIKAFVGIENLVGVELTDGSKISADICIMGIGSELNTEFLHDSGLTVNSDGSIDTNSYLETNIPNIYVGGDIANSPIFTNQRSTIGHYALAQYHGKIAALNMIGMKTELKAVPYFFTVMFGKCITYTGHGSPSEIFIEGDLESMKFVAFYFDEAENVIGMASCQPDKSIAEFAEKLTQGYKFHKNDIEWVNEN
;
A
#
# COMPACT_ATOMS: atom_id res chain seq x y z
N MET A 1 -24.90 62.08 9.69
CA MET A 1 -25.50 61.74 11.00
C MET A 1 -25.11 60.29 11.27
N GLY A 2 -24.28 59.92 12.23
CA GLY A 2 -23.49 60.65 13.19
C GLY A 2 -22.50 59.68 13.84
N LEU A 3 -21.30 60.22 14.11
CA LEU A 3 -20.49 59.99 15.32
C LEU A 3 -19.75 58.63 15.47
N THR A 4 -18.54 58.45 16.04
CA THR A 4 -17.49 59.30 16.64
C THR A 4 -16.47 58.36 17.35
N TYR A 5 -15.16 58.69 17.28
CA TYR A 5 -14.07 58.39 18.26
C TYR A 5 -13.47 56.96 18.35
N CYS A 6 -12.18 56.75 18.67
CA CYS A 6 -11.01 57.63 18.87
C CYS A 6 -9.71 56.79 18.88
N LYS A 7 -8.60 57.39 18.43
CA LYS A 7 -7.21 56.96 18.67
C LYS A 7 -6.79 57.21 20.13
N SER A 8 -5.86 56.41 20.66
CA SER A 8 -4.84 56.91 21.59
C SER A 8 -3.50 56.18 21.45
N LEU A 9 -2.43 56.98 21.52
CA LEU A 9 -0.99 56.69 21.47
C LEU A 9 -0.39 57.09 22.83
N PHE A 10 0.55 56.33 23.40
CA PHE A 10 1.68 56.76 24.28
C PHE A 10 2.59 55.53 24.45
N SER A 11 3.86 55.42 24.00
CA SER A 11 5.13 56.16 24.16
C SER A 11 6.07 55.64 25.29
N LYS A 12 7.23 55.12 24.86
CA LYS A 12 8.62 55.28 25.39
C LYS A 12 9.09 54.70 26.74
N SER A 13 9.95 53.66 26.62
CA SER A 13 11.35 53.50 27.11
C SER A 13 11.74 53.71 28.60
N LYS A 14 12.41 52.72 29.22
CA LYS A 14 13.89 52.61 29.39
C LYS A 14 14.33 51.47 30.36
N THR A 15 15.41 50.76 29.97
CA THR A 15 16.58 50.20 30.72
C THR A 15 16.39 49.56 32.11
N GLU A 16 17.04 48.50 32.56
CA GLU A 16 18.24 47.74 32.20
C GLU A 16 18.30 46.53 33.17
N THR A 17 18.84 45.38 32.76
CA THR A 17 19.80 44.52 33.50
C THR A 17 19.92 43.15 32.83
N SER A 18 21.13 42.81 32.40
CA SER A 18 21.64 41.43 32.17
C SER A 18 22.49 41.02 33.39
N PRO A 19 23.04 39.78 33.57
CA PRO A 19 23.11 38.57 32.72
C PRO A 19 22.78 37.27 33.56
N PRO A 20 23.17 35.99 33.26
CA PRO A 20 23.97 35.43 32.15
C PRO A 20 23.45 34.12 31.47
N TYR A 21 24.20 33.74 30.42
CA TYR A 21 24.16 32.54 29.56
C TYR A 21 24.50 31.21 30.27
N GLN A 22 23.81 30.10 29.89
CA GLN A 22 24.33 28.84 29.26
C GLN A 22 23.42 27.61 29.55
N VAL A 23 22.82 26.99 28.51
CA VAL A 23 23.19 25.71 27.80
C VAL A 23 22.61 24.42 28.42
N ASN A 24 21.54 23.87 27.82
CA ASN A 24 21.45 22.50 27.28
C ASN A 24 20.00 22.15 26.88
N GLY A 25 19.77 21.96 25.57
CA GLY A 25 18.53 21.41 25.02
C GLY A 25 18.79 20.96 23.59
N GLN A 26 19.13 19.68 23.41
CA GLN A 26 19.24 19.04 22.11
C GLN A 26 17.88 19.10 21.38
N PRO A 27 17.81 19.55 20.11
CA PRO A 27 16.68 19.23 19.26
C PRO A 27 16.80 17.78 18.78
N SER A 28 15.72 17.01 18.91
CA SER A 28 15.61 15.63 18.44
C SER A 28 15.93 15.53 16.95
N VAL A 29 16.96 14.75 16.63
CA VAL A 29 17.28 14.33 15.27
C VAL A 29 16.22 13.32 14.85
N ALA A 30 15.41 13.66 13.84
CA ALA A 30 14.57 12.67 13.16
C ALA A 30 15.50 11.70 12.41
N GLN A 31 15.48 10.42 12.78
CA GLN A 31 16.24 9.37 12.10
C GLN A 31 15.63 9.08 10.72
N PRO A 32 16.45 8.83 9.68
CA PRO A 32 15.97 8.41 8.36
C PRO A 32 15.46 6.96 8.41
N ALA A 33 14.37 6.69 7.68
CA ALA A 33 13.79 5.36 7.56
C ALA A 33 14.78 4.40 6.85
N ASN A 34 15.08 3.27 7.48
CA ASN A 34 16.03 2.25 7.02
C ASN A 34 15.37 1.30 5.99
N ALA A 35 16.16 0.52 5.24
CA ALA A 35 15.65 -0.58 4.39
C ALA A 35 14.83 -1.64 5.16
N ALA A 36 15.00 -1.71 6.49
CA ALA A 36 14.13 -2.45 7.39
C ALA A 36 12.68 -1.91 7.39
N ASP A 37 12.49 -0.59 7.28
CA ASP A 37 11.19 0.07 7.30
C ASP A 37 10.40 -0.16 5.99
N PHE A 38 11.09 -0.47 4.89
CA PHE A 38 10.45 -0.85 3.63
C PHE A 38 9.90 -2.28 3.67
N GLN A 39 10.68 -3.26 4.15
CA GLN A 39 10.17 -4.60 4.44
C GLN A 39 9.05 -4.58 5.49
N ILE A 40 9.17 -3.70 6.50
CA ILE A 40 8.10 -3.45 7.46
C ILE A 40 6.85 -2.95 6.75
N SER A 41 6.94 -1.94 5.86
CA SER A 41 5.77 -1.44 5.16
C SER A 41 5.10 -2.45 4.21
N THR A 42 5.87 -3.29 3.51
CA THR A 42 5.33 -4.29 2.57
C THR A 42 4.67 -5.46 3.30
N VAL A 43 5.31 -5.96 4.38
CA VAL A 43 4.71 -7.00 5.21
C VAL A 43 3.57 -6.42 6.05
N GLN A 44 3.63 -5.15 6.47
CA GLN A 44 2.53 -4.45 7.16
C GLN A 44 1.31 -4.28 6.26
N ASN A 45 1.49 -3.85 5.01
CA ASN A 45 0.40 -3.76 4.04
C ASN A 45 -0.21 -5.14 3.73
N ALA A 46 0.62 -6.19 3.59
CA ALA A 46 0.12 -7.55 3.41
C ALA A 46 -0.59 -8.10 4.66
N LEU A 47 -0.14 -7.70 5.87
CA LEU A 47 -0.79 -8.00 7.14
C LEU A 47 -2.15 -7.28 7.23
N ASP A 48 -2.22 -6.01 6.83
CA ASP A 48 -3.42 -5.19 6.90
C ASP A 48 -4.48 -5.65 5.88
N GLU A 49 -4.10 -5.92 4.62
CA GLU A 49 -4.99 -6.45 3.58
C GLU A 49 -5.53 -7.86 3.92
N SER A 50 -4.69 -8.71 4.53
CA SER A 50 -5.09 -10.06 4.94
C SER A 50 -5.88 -10.06 6.25
N GLN A 51 -5.61 -9.13 7.17
CA GLN A 51 -6.42 -8.89 8.38
C GLN A 51 -7.80 -8.35 8.03
N GLU A 52 -7.94 -7.44 7.05
CA GLU A 52 -9.24 -6.99 6.53
C GLU A 52 -10.04 -8.15 5.90
N THR A 53 -9.36 -9.04 5.17
CA THR A 53 -9.99 -10.24 4.58
C THR A 53 -10.47 -11.21 5.68
N THR A 54 -9.65 -11.41 6.71
CA THR A 54 -9.97 -12.27 7.87
C THR A 54 -11.10 -11.69 8.74
N GLN A 55 -11.13 -10.36 8.93
CA GLN A 55 -12.20 -9.65 9.64
C GLN A 55 -13.52 -9.63 8.86
N THR A 56 -13.47 -9.56 7.52
CA THR A 56 -14.66 -9.56 6.67
C THR A 56 -15.38 -10.91 6.69
N ILE A 57 -14.67 -12.02 6.88
CA ILE A 57 -15.27 -13.36 7.08
C ILE A 57 -15.85 -13.51 8.51
N ALA A 58 -15.32 -12.76 9.49
CA ALA A 58 -15.70 -12.87 10.92
C ALA A 58 -17.02 -12.18 11.33
N THR A 59 -17.61 -11.39 10.44
CA THR A 59 -18.78 -10.54 10.73
C THR A 59 -20.10 -11.07 10.17
N ALA A 60 -20.10 -12.15 9.38
CA ALA A 60 -21.34 -12.74 8.88
C ALA A 60 -22.04 -13.61 9.93
N SER A 61 -23.33 -13.34 10.15
CA SER A 61 -24.34 -14.11 10.90
C SER A 61 -24.41 -13.96 12.43
N VAL A 62 -25.22 -13.01 12.91
CA VAL A 62 -26.32 -13.23 13.90
C VAL A 62 -27.33 -12.08 13.76
N THR A 63 -28.50 -12.32 13.15
CA THR A 63 -29.67 -11.44 13.27
C THR A 63 -30.66 -12.12 14.20
N HIS A 64 -31.14 -11.48 15.28
CA HIS A 64 -32.37 -11.92 15.94
C HIS A 64 -33.13 -10.79 16.65
N ASN A 65 -34.45 -10.84 16.45
CA ASN A 65 -35.48 -9.99 17.02
C ASN A 65 -35.60 -10.20 18.54
N ARG A 66 -35.76 -9.12 19.30
CA ARG A 66 -36.07 -9.14 20.74
C ARG A 66 -37.44 -8.53 21.01
N THR A 67 -38.16 -9.11 21.96
CA THR A 67 -39.49 -8.66 22.43
C THR A 67 -39.38 -8.00 23.81
N SER A 68 -40.14 -6.93 24.02
CA SER A 68 -39.99 -5.89 25.04
C SER A 68 -40.24 -6.27 26.51
N ASP A 69 -40.93 -7.37 26.80
CA ASP A 69 -41.50 -7.55 28.15
C ASP A 69 -40.59 -8.34 29.13
N ALA A 70 -39.38 -8.73 28.70
CA ALA A 70 -38.38 -9.42 29.52
C ALA A 70 -37.23 -8.51 30.02
N GLU A 71 -37.18 -7.25 29.57
CA GLU A 71 -36.01 -6.36 29.69
C GLU A 71 -35.81 -5.82 31.13
N GLU A 72 -36.88 -5.52 31.87
CA GLU A 72 -36.77 -4.85 33.18
C GLU A 72 -36.24 -5.73 34.33
N ASN A 73 -36.34 -7.06 34.23
CA ASN A 73 -35.85 -7.98 35.28
C ASN A 73 -34.44 -8.53 35.03
N ILE A 74 -33.95 -8.50 33.77
CA ILE A 74 -32.60 -8.97 33.40
C ILE A 74 -31.54 -7.89 33.68
N GLU A 75 -31.85 -6.61 33.49
CA GLU A 75 -30.92 -5.49 33.71
C GLU A 75 -30.42 -5.38 35.16
N LYS A 76 -31.26 -5.69 36.16
CA LYS A 76 -30.86 -5.62 37.59
C LYS A 76 -29.94 -6.77 38.04
N ILE A 77 -30.00 -7.94 37.40
CA ILE A 77 -29.17 -9.10 37.75
C ILE A 77 -27.78 -8.99 37.11
N ALA A 78 -27.70 -8.50 35.86
CA ALA A 78 -26.44 -8.38 35.10
C ALA A 78 -25.42 -7.39 35.70
N CYS A 79 -25.86 -6.43 36.52
CA CYS A 79 -24.99 -5.41 37.13
C CYS A 79 -24.08 -5.97 38.27
N ASN A 80 -24.44 -7.11 38.87
CA ASN A 80 -23.70 -7.70 40.00
C ASN A 80 -22.81 -8.91 39.64
N GLU A 81 -22.81 -9.35 38.38
CA GLU A 81 -21.95 -10.47 37.95
C GLU A 81 -20.50 -10.03 37.72
N THR A 82 -19.55 -10.90 38.05
CA THR A 82 -18.12 -10.74 37.75
C THR A 82 -17.68 -11.77 36.72
N VAL A 83 -17.16 -11.32 35.58
CA VAL A 83 -16.46 -12.15 34.61
C VAL A 83 -14.96 -11.98 34.81
N VAL A 84 -14.25 -13.10 34.98
CA VAL A 84 -12.78 -13.11 35.03
C VAL A 84 -12.25 -13.71 33.74
N ILE A 85 -11.32 -13.00 33.10
CA ILE A 85 -10.64 -13.43 31.87
C ILE A 85 -9.16 -13.63 32.20
N VAL A 86 -8.63 -14.84 31.99
CA VAL A 86 -7.23 -15.17 32.29
C VAL A 86 -6.45 -15.27 30.99
N GLY A 87 -5.51 -14.35 30.79
CA GLY A 87 -4.69 -14.24 29.57
C GLY A 87 -4.69 -12.81 29.01
N GLY A 88 -3.60 -12.42 28.36
CA GLY A 88 -3.40 -11.08 27.80
C GLY A 88 -3.15 -11.07 26.29
N GLY A 89 -3.83 -11.95 25.54
CA GLY A 89 -3.70 -12.06 24.08
C GLY A 89 -4.95 -11.61 23.31
N PRO A 90 -4.97 -11.78 21.98
CA PRO A 90 -6.10 -11.39 21.12
C PRO A 90 -7.42 -12.06 21.51
N CYS A 91 -7.37 -13.31 21.96
CA CYS A 91 -8.54 -14.04 22.45
C CYS A 91 -9.22 -13.35 23.65
N SER A 92 -8.43 -13.03 24.67
CA SER A 92 -8.90 -12.34 25.88
C SER A 92 -9.43 -10.95 25.57
N GLN A 93 -8.72 -10.21 24.70
CA GLN A 93 -9.12 -8.87 24.29
C GLN A 93 -10.48 -8.88 23.59
N THR A 94 -10.65 -9.76 22.59
CA THR A 94 -11.91 -9.88 21.85
C THR A 94 -13.06 -10.29 22.76
N CYS A 95 -12.81 -11.16 23.75
CA CYS A 95 -13.82 -11.52 24.74
C CYS A 95 -14.28 -10.32 25.58
N ALA A 96 -13.34 -9.56 26.15
CA ALA A 96 -13.66 -8.41 27.00
C ALA A 96 -14.45 -7.34 26.24
N GLU A 97 -14.06 -7.08 25.00
CA GLU A 97 -14.74 -6.16 24.09
C GLU A 97 -16.15 -6.62 23.74
N ASN A 98 -16.34 -7.89 23.37
CA ASN A 98 -17.67 -8.41 23.01
C ASN A 98 -18.62 -8.49 24.20
N LEU A 99 -18.13 -8.72 25.42
CA LEU A 99 -18.95 -8.62 26.63
C LEU A 99 -19.56 -7.22 26.75
N ARG A 100 -18.75 -6.17 26.57
CA ARG A 100 -19.23 -4.78 26.66
C ARG A 100 -20.12 -4.37 25.50
N GLN A 101 -19.72 -4.67 24.26
CA GLN A 101 -20.50 -4.37 23.07
C GLN A 101 -21.90 -5.02 23.08
N ASN A 102 -22.04 -6.18 23.72
CA ASN A 102 -23.32 -6.89 23.83
C ASN A 102 -24.06 -6.65 25.16
N GLY A 103 -23.72 -5.57 25.88
CA GLY A 103 -24.51 -5.07 27.00
C GLY A 103 -24.23 -5.73 28.35
N PHE A 104 -23.12 -6.46 28.53
CA PHE A 104 -22.73 -6.93 29.86
C PHE A 104 -22.32 -5.74 30.73
N LEU A 105 -23.09 -5.46 31.79
CA LEU A 105 -22.86 -4.33 32.70
C LEU A 105 -22.04 -4.69 33.94
N GLY A 106 -21.83 -5.99 34.21
CA GLY A 106 -21.12 -6.48 35.37
C GLY A 106 -19.61 -6.17 35.36
N ARG A 107 -18.91 -6.56 36.43
CA ARG A 107 -17.46 -6.36 36.56
C ARG A 107 -16.72 -7.30 35.60
N ILE A 108 -15.76 -6.77 34.84
CA ILE A 108 -14.84 -7.57 34.02
C ILE A 108 -13.43 -7.40 34.60
N VAL A 109 -12.75 -8.51 34.90
CA VAL A 109 -11.35 -8.51 35.36
C VAL A 109 -10.50 -9.35 34.42
N MET A 110 -9.50 -8.75 33.79
CA MET A 110 -8.49 -9.42 32.98
C MET A 110 -7.22 -9.66 33.81
N VAL A 111 -6.73 -10.89 33.84
CA VAL A 111 -5.50 -11.29 34.53
C VAL A 111 -4.41 -11.54 33.49
N CYS A 112 -3.41 -10.68 33.47
CA CYS A 112 -2.34 -10.66 32.47
C CYS A 112 -0.98 -10.87 33.15
N LYS A 113 -0.31 -11.99 32.81
CA LYS A 113 1.04 -12.30 33.30
C LYS A 113 2.06 -11.22 32.94
N GLU A 114 1.87 -10.56 31.80
CA GLU A 114 2.83 -9.61 31.25
C GLU A 114 2.64 -8.19 31.78
N ARG A 115 3.70 -7.38 31.69
CA ARG A 115 3.71 -5.99 32.16
C ARG A 115 2.96 -5.01 31.27
N PHE A 116 2.55 -5.45 30.08
CA PHE A 116 1.93 -4.62 29.06
C PHE A 116 0.47 -5.01 28.86
N LEU A 117 -0.34 -4.05 28.42
CA LEU A 117 -1.70 -4.30 27.94
C LEU A 117 -1.68 -5.34 26.80
N PRO A 118 -2.78 -6.09 26.60
CA PRO A 118 -2.91 -7.06 25.52
C PRO A 118 -2.40 -6.55 24.16
N TYR A 119 -1.56 -7.34 23.50
CA TYR A 119 -0.86 -6.97 22.27
C TYR A 119 -0.75 -8.16 21.29
N ASP A 120 -0.55 -7.86 20.01
CA ASP A 120 -0.41 -8.83 18.92
C ASP A 120 1.01 -9.41 18.87
N ARG A 121 1.17 -10.61 19.42
CA ARG A 121 2.45 -11.34 19.41
C ARG A 121 2.84 -11.87 18.03
N SER A 122 1.92 -11.96 17.07
CA SER A 122 2.22 -12.47 15.73
C SER A 122 3.10 -11.54 14.90
N ARG A 123 3.19 -10.27 15.32
CA ARG A 123 4.09 -9.27 14.74
C ARG A 123 5.55 -9.52 15.09
N LEU A 124 5.84 -10.08 16.26
CA LEU A 124 7.20 -10.13 16.82
C LEU A 124 8.16 -11.01 16.03
N SER A 125 7.68 -12.09 15.40
CA SER A 125 8.53 -12.97 14.57
C SER A 125 8.86 -12.37 13.21
N LYS A 126 7.96 -11.51 12.70
CA LYS A 126 8.10 -10.82 11.41
C LYS A 126 8.89 -9.52 11.55
N PHE A 127 8.76 -8.87 12.70
CA PHE A 127 9.36 -7.56 12.99
C PHE A 127 9.85 -7.49 14.45
N MET A 128 11.08 -7.92 14.69
CA MET A 128 11.62 -7.94 16.06
C MET A 128 11.93 -6.55 16.63
N ASN A 129 11.79 -5.49 15.83
CA ASN A 129 11.91 -4.09 16.25
C ASN A 129 10.56 -3.42 16.57
N THR A 130 9.46 -4.16 16.54
CA THR A 130 8.14 -3.64 16.90
C THR A 130 8.12 -3.07 18.32
N THR A 131 7.62 -1.85 18.45
CA THR A 131 7.40 -1.17 19.74
C THR A 131 6.13 -1.68 20.41
N ILE A 132 5.99 -1.46 21.72
CA ILE A 132 4.79 -1.93 22.41
C ILE A 132 3.54 -1.18 21.95
N GLU A 133 3.68 0.11 21.63
CA GLU A 133 2.63 0.96 21.12
C GLU A 133 2.09 0.44 19.77
N GLU A 134 2.97 -0.06 18.89
CA GLU A 134 2.58 -0.67 17.61
C GLU A 134 1.92 -2.04 17.75
N ALA A 135 2.29 -2.81 18.78
CA ALA A 135 1.74 -4.15 18.99
C ALA A 135 0.42 -4.14 19.80
N GLN A 136 0.18 -3.11 20.61
CA GLN A 136 -0.99 -3.03 21.49
C GLN A 136 -2.31 -3.17 20.72
N LEU A 137 -3.19 -4.05 21.18
CA LEU A 137 -4.49 -4.26 20.55
C LEU A 137 -5.46 -3.12 20.87
N ARG A 138 -5.35 -2.56 22.08
CA ARG A 138 -6.09 -1.37 22.55
C ARG A 138 -5.20 -0.59 23.50
N ASN A 139 -5.39 0.73 23.52
CA ASN A 139 -4.72 1.63 24.46
C ASN A 139 -5.41 1.62 25.83
N GLN A 140 -4.82 2.30 26.82
CA GLN A 140 -5.37 2.38 28.18
C GLN A 140 -6.79 2.99 28.20
N THR A 141 -7.03 4.03 27.40
CA THR A 141 -8.32 4.73 27.31
C THR A 141 -9.48 3.78 27.05
N PHE A 142 -9.31 2.82 26.14
CA PHE A 142 -10.33 1.81 25.86
C PHE A 142 -10.77 1.04 27.12
N TYR A 143 -9.83 0.56 27.93
CA TYR A 143 -10.15 -0.24 29.12
C TYR A 143 -10.82 0.62 30.20
N ASP A 144 -10.37 1.88 30.34
CA ASP A 144 -10.92 2.82 31.31
C ASP A 144 -12.38 3.19 30.95
N GLU A 145 -12.63 3.56 29.69
CA GLU A 145 -13.98 3.90 29.18
C GLU A 145 -14.94 2.72 29.27
N ASN A 146 -14.44 1.51 28.98
CA ASN A 146 -15.21 0.29 29.05
C ASN A 146 -15.25 -0.33 30.46
N LYS A 147 -14.64 0.29 31.48
CA LYS A 147 -14.60 -0.22 32.86
C LYS A 147 -14.15 -1.68 32.94
N ILE A 148 -13.03 -2.00 32.28
CA ILE A 148 -12.40 -3.31 32.30
C ILE A 148 -11.17 -3.23 33.22
N GLU A 149 -11.17 -3.99 34.32
CA GLU A 149 -10.03 -4.03 35.25
C GLU A 149 -8.94 -4.93 34.67
N VAL A 150 -7.82 -4.36 34.25
CA VAL A 150 -6.67 -5.13 33.73
C VAL A 150 -5.59 -5.25 34.82
N LEU A 151 -5.33 -6.46 35.28
CA LEU A 151 -4.29 -6.79 36.25
C LEU A 151 -3.03 -7.25 35.50
N LEU A 152 -2.07 -6.36 35.35
CA LEU A 152 -0.78 -6.62 34.70
C LEU A 152 0.24 -7.20 35.70
N ASN A 153 1.26 -7.92 35.20
CA ASN A 153 2.29 -8.59 36.00
C ASN A 153 1.75 -9.58 37.05
N VAL A 154 0.62 -10.21 36.76
CA VAL A 154 -0.01 -11.15 37.68
C VAL A 154 -0.50 -12.37 36.90
N LYS A 155 -0.19 -13.58 37.38
CA LYS A 155 -0.65 -14.82 36.75
C LYS A 155 -1.54 -15.62 37.69
N ALA A 156 -2.48 -16.37 37.12
CA ALA A 156 -3.23 -17.37 37.85
C ALA A 156 -2.30 -18.53 38.27
N THR A 157 -2.43 -18.97 39.52
CA THR A 157 -1.62 -20.06 40.11
C THR A 157 -2.45 -21.29 40.45
N SER A 158 -3.75 -21.12 40.69
CA SER A 158 -4.70 -22.24 40.82
C SER A 158 -6.13 -21.78 40.59
N LEU A 159 -6.98 -22.70 40.17
CA LEU A 159 -8.43 -22.50 40.00
C LEU A 159 -9.22 -23.40 40.96
N ASN A 160 -10.03 -22.81 41.84
CA ASN A 160 -10.99 -23.55 42.66
C ASN A 160 -12.40 -23.39 42.08
N THR A 161 -12.86 -24.46 41.44
CA THR A 161 -14.16 -24.48 40.75
C THR A 161 -15.34 -24.63 41.70
N SER A 162 -15.13 -25.14 42.92
CA SER A 162 -16.18 -25.28 43.93
C SER A 162 -16.51 -23.98 44.66
N SER A 163 -15.50 -23.13 44.92
CA SER A 163 -15.68 -21.82 45.54
C SER A 163 -15.77 -20.67 44.53
N HIS A 164 -15.64 -20.97 43.22
CA HIS A 164 -15.57 -20.00 42.13
C HIS A 164 -14.47 -18.95 42.33
N GLU A 165 -13.26 -19.40 42.64
CA GLU A 165 -12.11 -18.55 42.98
C GLU A 165 -10.90 -18.84 42.11
N ILE A 166 -10.21 -17.77 41.68
CA ILE A 166 -8.88 -17.84 41.06
C ILE A 166 -7.87 -17.23 42.01
N ASN A 167 -6.83 -18.01 42.31
CA ASN A 167 -5.69 -17.56 43.08
C ASN A 167 -4.63 -17.00 42.14
N LEU A 168 -4.05 -15.87 42.53
CA LEU A 168 -3.00 -15.20 41.79
C LEU A 168 -1.66 -15.32 42.51
N ASP A 169 -0.56 -15.21 41.78
CA ASP A 169 0.80 -15.19 42.36
C ASP A 169 1.06 -13.94 43.23
N SER A 170 0.27 -12.88 43.06
CA SER A 170 0.24 -11.73 43.97
C SER A 170 -0.36 -12.02 45.35
N GLY A 171 -0.94 -13.21 45.57
CA GLY A 171 -1.69 -13.58 46.77
C GLY A 171 -3.13 -13.08 46.79
N LYS A 172 -3.56 -12.29 45.80
CA LYS A 172 -4.96 -11.89 45.62
C LYS A 172 -5.80 -13.09 45.17
N ILE A 173 -7.01 -13.20 45.73
CA ILE A 173 -8.03 -14.16 45.31
C ILE A 173 -9.15 -13.38 44.61
N ILE A 174 -9.56 -13.82 43.42
CA ILE A 174 -10.66 -13.20 42.67
C ILE A 174 -11.81 -14.20 42.57
N LYS A 175 -12.99 -13.80 43.07
CA LYS A 175 -14.24 -14.54 42.86
C LYS A 175 -14.82 -14.23 41.49
N TYR A 176 -15.40 -15.24 40.84
CA TYR A 176 -16.02 -15.10 39.54
C TYR A 176 -17.44 -15.67 39.52
N ASN A 177 -18.31 -15.11 38.68
CA ASN A 177 -19.55 -15.74 38.27
C ASN A 177 -19.33 -16.56 37.00
N LYS A 178 -18.51 -16.03 36.07
CA LYS A 178 -18.09 -16.72 34.85
C LYS A 178 -16.60 -16.53 34.63
N LEU A 179 -15.95 -17.54 34.08
CA LEU A 179 -14.51 -17.57 33.86
C LEU A 179 -14.22 -17.88 32.40
N PHE A 180 -13.38 -17.06 31.76
CA PHE A 180 -12.79 -17.35 30.45
C PHE A 180 -11.29 -17.53 30.57
N ILE A 181 -10.76 -18.67 30.14
CA ILE A 181 -9.33 -19.00 30.20
C ILE A 181 -8.76 -19.00 28.78
N ALA A 182 -7.81 -18.10 28.52
CA ALA A 182 -7.14 -17.92 27.24
C ALA A 182 -5.65 -17.63 27.47
N THR A 183 -4.99 -18.48 28.26
CA THR A 183 -3.59 -18.33 28.67
C THR A 183 -2.56 -18.58 27.55
N GLY A 184 -3.03 -19.12 26.43
CA GLY A 184 -2.23 -19.36 25.23
C GLY A 184 -1.08 -20.34 25.46
N SER A 185 -0.06 -20.25 24.62
CA SER A 185 1.13 -21.09 24.66
C SER A 185 2.43 -20.30 24.92
N ARG A 186 3.47 -21.01 25.34
CA ARG A 186 4.86 -20.54 25.48
C ARG A 186 5.79 -21.35 24.56
N PRO A 187 6.91 -20.81 24.06
CA PRO A 187 7.83 -21.58 23.23
C PRO A 187 8.41 -22.78 23.98
N ARG A 188 8.61 -23.90 23.28
CA ARG A 188 9.33 -25.06 23.82
C ARG A 188 10.79 -24.68 24.02
N ARG A 189 11.30 -24.90 25.24
CA ARG A 189 12.72 -24.73 25.56
C ARG A 189 13.37 -26.12 25.67
N PRO A 190 14.35 -26.45 24.81
CA PRO A 190 14.94 -27.78 24.81
C PRO A 190 15.89 -27.94 26.01
N ASN A 191 15.94 -29.14 26.59
CA ASN A 191 16.92 -29.49 27.61
C ASN A 191 18.24 -29.92 26.96
N ILE A 192 19.05 -28.95 26.54
CA ILE A 192 20.34 -29.15 25.89
C ILE A 192 21.44 -28.51 26.75
N PRO A 193 22.58 -29.17 26.98
CA PRO A 193 23.70 -28.58 27.70
C PRO A 193 24.08 -27.19 27.16
N GLY A 194 24.16 -26.20 28.05
CA GLY A 194 24.49 -24.81 27.70
C GLY A 194 23.32 -23.95 27.22
N VAL A 195 22.06 -24.43 27.27
CA VAL A 195 20.87 -23.66 26.85
C VAL A 195 20.67 -22.35 27.62
N ASP A 196 21.25 -22.24 28.83
CA ASP A 196 21.16 -21.06 29.68
C ASP A 196 22.28 -20.02 29.46
N LEU A 197 23.14 -20.24 28.45
CA LEU A 197 24.06 -19.20 27.99
C LEU A 197 23.27 -17.98 27.46
N LYS A 198 23.86 -16.80 27.61
CA LYS A 198 23.35 -15.55 27.01
C LYS A 198 23.32 -15.67 25.49
N ASN A 199 22.45 -14.86 24.88
CA ASN A 199 22.15 -14.84 23.44
C ASN A 199 21.44 -16.10 22.91
N ILE A 200 20.75 -16.84 23.77
CA ILE A 200 19.85 -17.94 23.40
C ILE A 200 18.43 -17.51 23.75
N PHE A 201 17.60 -17.32 22.73
CA PHE A 201 16.30 -16.65 22.86
C PHE A 201 15.14 -17.56 22.50
N ASN A 202 14.04 -17.39 23.25
CA ASN A 202 12.71 -17.76 22.79
C ASN A 202 12.13 -16.53 22.07
N LEU A 203 11.39 -16.68 20.97
CA LEU A 203 10.80 -15.55 20.25
C LEU A 203 9.29 -15.51 20.47
N ARG A 204 8.85 -14.95 21.60
CA ARG A 204 7.40 -14.84 21.89
C ARG A 204 6.98 -13.61 22.66
N ASP A 205 7.85 -13.03 23.47
CA ASP A 205 7.57 -11.77 24.15
C ASP A 205 8.32 -10.59 23.50
N ILE A 206 7.78 -9.39 23.68
CA ILE A 206 8.31 -8.19 23.03
C ILE A 206 9.68 -7.77 23.58
N ASN A 207 10.03 -8.13 24.81
CA ASN A 207 11.34 -7.81 25.37
C ASN A 207 12.40 -8.72 24.74
N GLU A 208 12.12 -10.02 24.62
CA GLU A 208 12.97 -11.00 23.93
C GLU A 208 13.17 -10.60 22.46
N ALA A 209 12.09 -10.22 21.76
CA ALA A 209 12.19 -9.75 20.37
C ALA A 209 13.13 -8.54 20.24
N ASN A 210 12.94 -7.53 21.10
CA ASN A 210 13.81 -6.36 21.12
C ASN A 210 15.26 -6.71 21.49
N GLU A 211 15.48 -7.64 22.42
CA GLU A 211 16.81 -8.09 22.81
C GLU A 211 17.51 -8.85 21.67
N ILE A 212 16.79 -9.70 20.94
CA ILE A 212 17.30 -10.33 19.72
C ILE A 212 17.74 -9.25 18.75
N ASN A 213 16.84 -8.30 18.43
CA ASN A 213 17.11 -7.24 17.46
C ASN A 213 18.35 -6.40 17.83
N LEU A 214 18.54 -6.07 19.11
CA LEU A 214 19.71 -5.34 19.61
C LEU A 214 21.03 -6.14 19.44
N ASN A 215 20.95 -7.47 19.41
CA ASN A 215 22.10 -8.36 19.23
C ASN A 215 22.37 -8.74 17.77
N LEU A 216 21.49 -8.37 16.82
CA LEU A 216 21.72 -8.55 15.39
C LEU A 216 22.73 -7.51 14.88
N LYS A 217 23.96 -7.95 14.62
CA LYS A 217 25.05 -7.13 14.06
C LYS A 217 25.49 -7.73 12.73
N LYS A 218 25.97 -6.89 11.81
CA LYS A 218 26.47 -7.32 10.49
C LYS A 218 27.57 -8.40 10.54
N SER A 219 28.26 -8.55 11.67
CA SER A 219 29.26 -9.59 11.91
C SER A 219 28.73 -10.84 12.62
N SER A 220 27.52 -10.80 13.18
CA SER A 220 26.93 -11.91 13.95
C SER A 220 26.61 -13.10 13.05
N ARG A 221 26.67 -14.30 13.61
CA ARG A 221 26.20 -15.56 13.01
C ARG A 221 25.03 -16.07 13.83
N VAL A 222 23.88 -16.21 13.20
CA VAL A 222 22.64 -16.60 13.85
C VAL A 222 22.32 -18.04 13.51
N VAL A 223 22.08 -18.86 14.54
CA VAL A 223 21.56 -20.21 14.39
C VAL A 223 20.09 -20.23 14.81
N ILE A 224 19.23 -20.77 13.94
CA ILE A 224 17.82 -20.96 14.24
C ILE A 224 17.57 -22.44 14.37
N LEU A 225 17.12 -22.86 15.55
CA LEU A 225 16.75 -24.25 15.79
C LEU A 225 15.25 -24.41 15.52
N GLY A 226 14.90 -25.20 14.50
CA GLY A 226 13.54 -25.43 14.04
C GLY A 226 13.28 -24.89 12.64
N SER A 227 12.23 -25.39 12.00
CA SER A 227 11.82 -25.04 10.62
C SER A 227 10.31 -24.79 10.51
N SER A 228 9.71 -24.28 11.59
CA SER A 228 8.31 -23.86 11.71
C SER A 228 8.11 -22.40 11.27
N PHE A 229 6.87 -21.89 11.23
CA PHE A 229 6.59 -20.50 10.83
C PHE A 229 7.44 -19.47 11.58
N ILE A 230 7.52 -19.56 12.92
CA ILE A 230 8.33 -18.62 13.71
C ILE A 230 9.81 -18.70 13.34
N ALA A 231 10.34 -19.91 13.10
CA ALA A 231 11.72 -20.10 12.68
C ALA A 231 11.99 -19.47 11.30
N MET A 232 11.09 -19.70 10.35
CA MET A 232 11.21 -19.19 8.98
C MET A 232 11.06 -17.66 8.94
N GLU A 233 10.10 -17.10 9.68
CA GLU A 233 9.92 -15.65 9.81
C GLU A 233 11.12 -14.98 10.49
N ALA A 234 11.62 -15.56 11.59
CA ALA A 234 12.82 -15.08 12.28
C ALA A 234 14.06 -15.12 11.37
N ALA A 235 14.20 -16.19 10.58
CA ALA A 235 15.29 -16.33 9.63
C ALA A 235 15.23 -15.24 8.56
N ALA A 236 14.05 -15.00 7.98
CA ALA A 236 13.82 -13.93 7.02
C ALA A 236 14.12 -12.55 7.62
N TYR A 237 13.72 -12.28 8.86
CA TYR A 237 14.01 -11.01 9.54
C TYR A 237 15.52 -10.79 9.76
N CYS A 238 16.27 -11.86 10.03
CA CYS A 238 17.71 -11.78 10.24
C CYS A 238 18.49 -11.53 8.94
N VAL A 239 17.90 -11.81 7.77
CA VAL A 239 18.53 -11.53 6.47
C VAL A 239 18.91 -10.06 6.38
N ASP A 240 20.07 -9.80 5.79
CA ASP A 240 20.72 -8.48 5.70
C ASP A 240 21.11 -7.83 7.03
N LYS A 241 20.75 -8.37 8.20
CA LYS A 241 21.18 -7.82 9.51
C LYS A 241 22.44 -8.48 10.03
N VAL A 242 22.73 -9.70 9.60
CA VAL A 242 23.81 -10.55 10.14
C VAL A 242 24.70 -11.12 9.04
N ALA A 243 25.87 -11.66 9.42
CA ALA A 243 26.83 -12.22 8.47
C ALA A 243 26.36 -13.56 7.88
N LYS A 244 25.66 -14.37 8.69
CA LYS A 244 25.18 -15.69 8.30
C LYS A 244 23.98 -16.11 9.14
N VAL A 245 23.00 -16.72 8.48
CA VAL A 245 21.88 -17.41 9.13
C VAL A 245 21.99 -18.90 8.79
N THR A 246 21.82 -19.76 9.80
CA THR A 246 21.78 -21.21 9.62
C THR A 246 20.56 -21.78 10.32
N ILE A 247 19.67 -22.42 9.57
CA ILE A 247 18.49 -23.11 10.07
C ILE A 247 18.84 -24.58 10.28
N ILE A 248 18.54 -25.11 11.47
CA ILE A 248 18.73 -26.53 11.81
C ILE A 248 17.35 -27.14 12.00
N GLY A 249 16.96 -28.04 11.10
CA GLY A 249 15.66 -28.70 11.09
C GLY A 249 15.78 -30.22 11.27
N ARG A 250 14.76 -30.83 11.89
CA ARG A 250 14.67 -32.31 12.02
C ARG A 250 14.02 -32.99 10.81
N GLY A 251 13.14 -32.28 10.12
CA GLY A 251 12.44 -32.76 8.92
C GLY A 251 13.32 -32.79 7.68
N SER A 252 12.73 -33.17 6.55
CA SER A 252 13.34 -33.12 5.21
C SER A 252 13.38 -31.70 4.65
N VAL A 253 12.28 -30.97 4.80
CA VAL A 253 12.10 -29.59 4.33
C VAL A 253 11.35 -28.74 5.37
N PRO A 254 11.50 -27.40 5.36
CA PRO A 254 10.67 -26.52 6.19
C PRO A 254 9.18 -26.66 5.86
N LEU A 255 8.33 -26.52 6.88
CA LEU A 255 6.87 -26.50 6.76
C LEU A 255 6.26 -27.71 6.03
N ALA A 256 6.93 -28.87 6.09
CA ALA A 256 6.46 -30.09 5.44
C ALA A 256 5.12 -30.58 6.00
N GLU A 257 4.91 -30.41 7.31
CA GLU A 257 3.68 -30.83 7.99
C GLU A 257 2.49 -29.97 7.55
N GLU A 258 2.71 -28.69 7.29
CA GLU A 258 1.66 -27.73 6.96
C GLU A 258 1.39 -27.65 5.45
N PHE A 259 2.45 -27.69 4.62
CA PHE A 259 2.32 -27.49 3.18
C PHE A 259 2.70 -28.70 2.31
N GLY A 260 3.30 -29.74 2.89
CA GLY A 260 3.81 -30.89 2.14
C GLY A 260 5.21 -30.67 1.56
N GLU A 261 5.88 -31.77 1.18
CA GLU A 261 7.29 -31.73 0.80
C GLU A 261 7.57 -30.89 -0.46
N SER A 262 6.67 -30.89 -1.45
CA SER A 262 6.89 -30.14 -2.70
C SER A 262 6.94 -28.63 -2.47
N ILE A 263 5.99 -28.10 -1.70
CA ILE A 263 5.96 -26.66 -1.34
C ILE A 263 7.08 -26.35 -0.37
N GLY A 264 7.33 -27.22 0.62
CA GLY A 264 8.44 -27.06 1.57
C GLY A 264 9.81 -26.99 0.88
N ASN A 265 10.07 -27.86 -0.11
CA ASN A 265 11.28 -27.81 -0.94
C ASN A 265 11.42 -26.48 -1.66
N ARG A 266 10.32 -25.96 -2.21
CA ARG A 266 10.33 -24.66 -2.89
C ARG A 266 10.65 -23.52 -1.93
N ILE A 267 10.04 -23.52 -0.75
CA ILE A 267 10.33 -22.55 0.32
C ILE A 267 11.80 -22.65 0.74
N MET A 268 12.34 -23.85 0.88
CA MET A 268 13.76 -24.07 1.19
C MET A 268 14.67 -23.42 0.14
N LYS A 269 14.47 -23.71 -1.15
CA LYS A 269 15.23 -23.09 -2.24
C LYS A 269 15.12 -21.57 -2.25
N MET A 270 13.93 -21.04 -1.95
CA MET A 270 13.72 -19.59 -1.83
C MET A 270 14.60 -18.99 -0.72
N PHE A 271 14.68 -19.63 0.44
CA PHE A 271 15.54 -19.19 1.54
C PHE A 271 17.03 -19.36 1.23
N GLU A 272 17.43 -20.45 0.58
CA GLU A 272 18.81 -20.67 0.13
C GLU A 272 19.28 -19.58 -0.85
N SER A 273 18.38 -19.10 -1.73
CA SER A 273 18.68 -17.97 -2.63
C SER A 273 19.01 -16.66 -1.89
N GLN A 274 18.61 -16.55 -0.62
CA GLN A 274 18.90 -15.42 0.28
C GLN A 274 20.12 -15.71 1.18
N ASN A 275 20.97 -16.65 0.78
CA ASN A 275 22.19 -17.06 1.49
C ASN A 275 21.93 -17.63 2.91
N ILE A 276 20.75 -18.21 3.13
CA ILE A 276 20.44 -18.96 4.34
C ILE A 276 20.88 -20.40 4.14
N GLN A 277 21.66 -20.92 5.10
CA GLN A 277 22.04 -22.33 5.08
C GLN A 277 21.01 -23.16 5.84
N PHE A 278 20.56 -24.27 5.25
CA PHE A 278 19.81 -25.30 5.96
C PHE A 278 20.70 -26.48 6.33
N ILE A 279 20.49 -27.02 7.52
CA ILE A 279 21.02 -28.30 7.97
C ILE A 279 19.82 -29.12 8.43
N MET A 280 19.28 -29.91 7.51
CA MET A 280 18.10 -30.75 7.72
C MET A 280 18.50 -32.11 8.30
N HIS A 281 17.52 -32.87 8.82
CA HIS A 281 17.75 -34.13 9.53
C HIS A 281 18.78 -34.04 10.67
N SER A 282 18.86 -32.89 11.33
CA SER A 282 19.87 -32.62 12.35
C SER A 282 19.28 -31.94 13.59
N GLY A 283 20.13 -31.68 14.58
CA GLY A 283 19.81 -31.05 15.85
C GLY A 283 21.06 -30.54 16.56
N ILE A 284 20.89 -29.81 17.65
CA ILE A 284 21.98 -29.32 18.50
C ILE A 284 22.20 -30.31 19.65
N ASP A 285 23.44 -30.75 19.85
CA ASP A 285 23.93 -31.59 20.96
C ASP A 285 24.29 -30.75 22.19
N SER A 286 24.96 -29.61 21.98
CA SER A 286 25.33 -28.69 23.07
C SER A 286 25.60 -27.27 22.58
N PHE A 287 25.30 -26.27 23.41
CA PHE A 287 25.72 -24.89 23.23
C PHE A 287 27.07 -24.63 23.92
N MET A 288 27.94 -23.85 23.30
CA MET A 288 29.32 -23.65 23.74
C MET A 288 29.64 -22.16 23.92
N ALA A 289 30.40 -21.85 24.96
CA ALA A 289 30.98 -20.53 25.23
C ALA A 289 32.51 -20.57 25.12
N ILE A 290 33.13 -19.43 24.81
CA ILE A 290 34.59 -19.25 24.87
C ILE A 290 34.90 -18.45 26.15
N ASN A 291 35.81 -18.93 26.99
CA ASN A 291 36.25 -18.32 28.27
C ASN A 291 35.18 -18.37 29.40
N GLN A 292 35.40 -17.61 30.48
CA GLN A 292 34.42 -17.38 31.57
C GLN A 292 33.24 -16.48 31.14
N GLU A 293 33.13 -16.14 29.86
CA GLU A 293 32.02 -15.34 29.34
C GLU A 293 30.80 -16.26 29.15
N GLU A 294 29.72 -16.00 29.89
CA GLU A 294 28.48 -16.78 29.86
C GLU A 294 27.65 -16.59 28.58
N ALA A 295 28.27 -16.34 27.41
CA ALA A 295 27.58 -16.04 26.15
C ALA A 295 27.84 -17.09 25.05
N LEU A 296 26.85 -17.30 24.19
CA LEU A 296 26.95 -18.23 23.07
C LEU A 296 28.08 -17.83 22.10
N SER A 297 28.91 -18.82 21.74
CA SER A 297 29.99 -18.65 20.76
C SER A 297 29.99 -19.71 19.65
N ALA A 298 29.41 -20.89 19.93
CA ALA A 298 29.25 -21.96 18.97
C ALA A 298 28.13 -22.93 19.40
N VAL A 299 27.60 -23.68 18.43
CA VAL A 299 26.72 -24.82 18.64
C VAL A 299 27.40 -26.08 18.11
N LYS A 300 27.34 -27.17 18.88
CA LYS A 300 27.75 -28.50 18.43
C LYS A 300 26.51 -29.25 17.98
N LEU A 301 26.53 -29.77 16.76
CA LEU A 301 25.46 -30.58 16.20
C LEU A 301 25.55 -32.02 16.69
N ILE A 302 24.46 -32.78 16.54
CA ILE A 302 24.38 -34.20 16.91
C ILE A 302 25.36 -35.11 16.15
N ASP A 303 25.80 -34.71 14.96
CA ASP A 303 26.81 -35.41 14.17
C ASP A 303 28.26 -35.05 14.57
N GLY A 304 28.42 -34.16 15.55
CA GLY A 304 29.71 -33.67 16.04
C GLY A 304 30.24 -32.43 15.34
N GLN A 305 29.60 -31.94 14.26
CA GLN A 305 30.00 -30.69 13.60
C GLN A 305 29.84 -29.50 14.55
N ILE A 306 30.80 -28.56 14.54
CA ILE A 306 30.73 -27.32 15.34
C ILE A 306 30.52 -26.14 14.42
N LEU A 307 29.42 -25.40 14.65
CA LEU A 307 29.11 -24.16 13.96
C LEU A 307 29.36 -22.97 14.89
N LYS A 308 30.10 -21.96 14.43
CA LYS A 308 30.23 -20.73 15.19
C LYS A 308 28.90 -19.96 15.15
N ALA A 309 28.43 -19.52 16.30
CA ALA A 309 27.15 -18.86 16.47
C ALA A 309 27.25 -17.82 17.59
N ASP A 310 26.79 -16.61 17.32
CA ASP A 310 26.81 -15.52 18.31
C ASP A 310 25.42 -15.35 18.96
N LEU A 311 24.38 -15.91 18.34
CA LEU A 311 22.99 -15.86 18.77
C LEU A 311 22.25 -17.12 18.30
N CYS A 312 21.35 -17.65 19.15
CA CYS A 312 20.44 -18.73 18.79
C CYS A 312 18.97 -18.36 19.06
N ILE A 313 18.08 -18.68 18.12
CA ILE A 313 16.63 -18.48 18.24
C ILE A 313 15.92 -19.83 18.15
N PHE A 314 14.96 -20.07 19.06
CA PHE A 314 14.14 -21.29 19.04
C PHE A 314 12.83 -21.09 18.28
N GLY A 315 12.58 -21.99 17.33
CA GLY A 315 11.31 -22.16 16.62
C GLY A 315 10.93 -23.63 16.52
N ILE A 316 11.05 -24.38 17.63
CA ILE A 316 10.81 -25.83 17.74
C ILE A 316 9.41 -26.19 18.27
N GLY A 317 8.44 -25.29 18.14
CA GLY A 317 7.07 -25.44 18.64
C GLY A 317 6.83 -24.82 20.02
N SER A 318 5.66 -25.09 20.59
CA SER A 318 5.18 -24.48 21.83
C SER A 318 4.57 -25.49 22.82
N GLU A 319 4.42 -25.06 24.07
CA GLU A 319 3.75 -25.74 25.17
C GLU A 319 2.57 -24.89 25.65
N LEU A 320 1.48 -25.54 26.05
CA LEU A 320 0.28 -24.87 26.54
C LEU A 320 0.46 -24.40 27.98
N ASN A 321 -0.01 -23.19 28.31
CA ASN A 321 0.07 -22.62 29.66
C ASN A 321 -1.13 -23.07 30.51
N THR A 322 -1.22 -24.36 30.82
CA THR A 322 -2.35 -24.98 31.54
C THR A 322 -1.96 -25.63 32.87
N GLU A 323 -0.71 -25.49 33.30
CA GLU A 323 -0.20 -26.15 34.52
C GLU A 323 -1.01 -25.82 35.79
N PHE A 324 -1.59 -24.63 35.90
CA PHE A 324 -2.37 -24.19 37.05
C PHE A 324 -3.78 -24.82 37.15
N LEU A 325 -4.16 -25.62 36.14
CA LEU A 325 -5.49 -26.22 36.01
C LEU A 325 -5.54 -27.70 36.37
N HIS A 326 -4.40 -28.36 36.62
CA HIS A 326 -4.34 -29.81 36.88
C HIS A 326 -5.28 -30.26 38.01
N ASP A 327 -5.37 -29.47 39.09
CA ASP A 327 -6.20 -29.79 40.26
C ASP A 327 -7.59 -29.10 40.25
N SER A 328 -7.97 -28.49 39.13
CA SER A 328 -9.21 -27.69 39.04
C SER A 328 -10.49 -28.51 38.81
N GLY A 329 -10.34 -29.77 38.40
CA GLY A 329 -11.45 -30.64 37.95
C GLY A 329 -11.85 -30.43 36.48
N LEU A 330 -11.17 -29.55 35.74
CA LEU A 330 -11.33 -29.45 34.29
C LEU A 330 -10.73 -30.68 33.59
N THR A 331 -11.32 -31.08 32.46
CA THR A 331 -10.75 -32.12 31.59
C THR A 331 -9.54 -31.56 30.83
N VAL A 332 -8.35 -31.71 31.42
CA VAL A 332 -7.06 -31.37 30.80
C VAL A 332 -6.49 -32.61 30.12
N ASN A 333 -6.28 -32.53 28.81
CA ASN A 333 -5.72 -33.61 27.99
C ASN A 333 -4.22 -33.81 28.26
N SER A 334 -3.66 -34.92 27.79
CA SER A 334 -2.24 -35.25 27.99
C SER A 334 -1.27 -34.25 27.34
N ASP A 335 -1.71 -33.55 26.30
CA ASP A 335 -0.95 -32.47 25.64
C ASP A 335 -1.15 -31.10 26.31
N GLY A 336 -1.95 -31.04 27.39
CA GLY A 336 -2.29 -29.84 28.12
C GLY A 336 -3.49 -29.07 27.57
N SER A 337 -4.10 -29.49 26.46
CA SER A 337 -5.29 -28.84 25.90
C SER A 337 -6.54 -29.10 26.74
N ILE A 338 -7.58 -28.28 26.59
CA ILE A 338 -8.82 -28.40 27.36
C ILE A 338 -10.00 -28.59 26.43
N ASP A 339 -10.74 -29.66 26.65
CA ASP A 339 -11.93 -29.98 25.87
C ASP A 339 -13.04 -28.96 26.11
N THR A 340 -13.61 -28.47 25.00
CA THR A 340 -14.82 -27.65 25.03
C THR A 340 -15.94 -28.28 24.20
N ASN A 341 -17.17 -27.86 24.47
CA ASN A 341 -18.27 -28.01 23.52
C ASN A 341 -18.22 -26.92 22.43
N SER A 342 -19.19 -26.92 21.51
CA SER A 342 -19.28 -25.91 20.44
C SER A 342 -19.59 -24.49 20.93
N TYR A 343 -19.93 -24.31 22.21
CA TYR A 343 -20.15 -23.01 22.85
C TYR A 343 -18.90 -22.52 23.60
N LEU A 344 -17.77 -23.24 23.48
CA LEU A 344 -16.51 -23.03 24.20
C LEU A 344 -16.59 -23.24 25.71
N GLU A 345 -17.66 -23.84 26.19
CA GLU A 345 -17.83 -24.20 27.59
C GLU A 345 -17.14 -25.55 27.88
N THR A 346 -16.52 -25.64 29.06
CA THR A 346 -15.82 -26.84 29.55
C THR A 346 -16.78 -27.85 30.19
N ASN A 347 -16.24 -28.91 30.80
CA ASN A 347 -17.02 -29.84 31.62
C ASN A 347 -17.56 -29.22 32.92
N ILE A 348 -17.10 -28.02 33.30
CA ILE A 348 -17.58 -27.29 34.47
C ILE A 348 -18.40 -26.09 34.01
N PRO A 349 -19.67 -25.96 34.45
CA PRO A 349 -20.55 -24.87 34.04
C PRO A 349 -19.95 -23.49 34.32
N ASN A 350 -20.21 -22.53 33.41
CA ASN A 350 -19.73 -21.14 33.49
C ASN A 350 -18.20 -20.98 33.38
N ILE A 351 -17.47 -22.02 32.97
CA ILE A 351 -16.05 -21.93 32.66
C ILE A 351 -15.86 -22.20 31.17
N TYR A 352 -15.25 -21.24 30.49
CA TYR A 352 -15.02 -21.20 29.06
C TYR A 352 -13.52 -21.18 28.77
N VAL A 353 -13.11 -21.75 27.64
CA VAL A 353 -11.71 -21.81 27.22
C VAL A 353 -11.57 -21.38 25.76
N GLY A 354 -10.52 -20.62 25.45
CA GLY A 354 -10.26 -20.09 24.11
C GLY A 354 -8.77 -19.94 23.78
N GLY A 355 -8.48 -19.57 22.53
CA GLY A 355 -7.11 -19.47 22.01
C GLY A 355 -6.39 -20.82 21.95
N ASP A 356 -5.05 -20.80 22.04
CA ASP A 356 -4.18 -21.97 21.82
C ASP A 356 -4.47 -23.17 22.74
N ILE A 357 -5.12 -22.96 23.88
CA ILE A 357 -5.36 -24.03 24.87
C ILE A 357 -6.68 -24.77 24.65
N ALA A 358 -7.56 -24.25 23.78
CA ALA A 358 -8.85 -24.86 23.51
C ALA A 358 -8.69 -26.07 22.57
N ASN A 359 -9.20 -27.22 23.00
CA ASN A 359 -9.50 -28.35 22.14
C ASN A 359 -11.00 -28.29 21.80
N SER A 360 -11.32 -27.47 20.80
CA SER A 360 -12.70 -27.11 20.46
C SER A 360 -13.14 -27.73 19.14
N PRO A 361 -14.42 -28.12 18.99
CA PRO A 361 -14.94 -28.60 17.71
C PRO A 361 -14.93 -27.47 16.69
N ILE A 362 -14.21 -27.66 15.58
CA ILE A 362 -14.20 -26.73 14.44
C ILE A 362 -15.27 -27.14 13.42
N PHE A 363 -15.25 -26.54 12.22
CA PHE A 363 -16.18 -26.85 11.12
C PHE A 363 -16.24 -28.34 10.69
N THR A 364 -15.28 -29.18 11.08
CA THR A 364 -15.27 -30.64 10.84
C THR A 364 -15.96 -31.44 11.95
N ASN A 365 -16.45 -30.79 13.01
CA ASN A 365 -16.92 -31.38 14.28
C ASN A 365 -15.88 -32.22 15.04
N GLN A 366 -14.65 -32.33 14.52
CA GLN A 366 -13.53 -32.88 15.26
C GLN A 366 -12.98 -31.79 16.17
N ARG A 367 -12.64 -32.16 17.41
CA ARG A 367 -11.92 -31.26 18.30
C ARG A 367 -10.48 -31.17 17.85
N SER A 368 -9.96 -29.95 17.78
CA SER A 368 -8.58 -29.72 17.42
C SER A 368 -8.04 -28.52 18.18
N THR A 369 -6.75 -28.59 18.50
CA THR A 369 -6.01 -27.48 19.09
C THR A 369 -5.26 -26.75 17.98
N ILE A 370 -5.66 -25.52 17.69
CA ILE A 370 -5.14 -24.74 16.56
C ILE A 370 -4.72 -23.35 17.05
N GLY A 371 -3.41 -23.10 17.05
CA GLY A 371 -2.80 -21.84 17.48
C GLY A 371 -2.82 -20.75 16.41
N HIS A 372 -4.00 -20.35 15.92
CA HIS A 372 -4.15 -19.32 14.88
C HIS A 372 -4.76 -18.03 15.44
N TYR A 373 -4.24 -16.88 14.98
CA TYR A 373 -4.69 -15.55 15.43
C TYR A 373 -6.19 -15.31 15.18
N ALA A 374 -6.68 -15.62 13.98
CA ALA A 374 -8.08 -15.46 13.61
C ALA A 374 -9.01 -16.31 14.48
N LEU A 375 -8.67 -17.59 14.64
CA LEU A 375 -9.44 -18.51 15.48
C LEU A 375 -9.47 -18.08 16.95
N ALA A 376 -8.37 -17.54 17.46
CA ALA A 376 -8.32 -16.98 18.81
C ALA A 376 -9.34 -15.84 18.99
N GLN A 377 -9.54 -14.97 18.00
CA GLN A 377 -10.57 -13.93 18.06
C GLN A 377 -11.98 -14.52 18.00
N TYR A 378 -12.23 -15.51 17.12
CA TYR A 378 -13.50 -16.24 17.13
C TYR A 378 -13.78 -16.87 18.49
N HIS A 379 -12.78 -17.47 19.12
CA HIS A 379 -12.93 -18.05 20.46
C HIS A 379 -13.35 -17.00 21.49
N GLY A 380 -12.71 -15.83 21.47
CA GLY A 380 -13.06 -14.73 22.38
C GLY A 380 -14.50 -14.24 22.18
N LYS A 381 -14.92 -14.04 20.93
CA LYS A 381 -16.28 -13.59 20.58
C LYS A 381 -17.34 -14.61 21.02
N ILE A 382 -17.16 -15.88 20.65
CA ILE A 382 -18.12 -16.95 20.96
C ILE A 382 -18.25 -17.16 22.47
N ALA A 383 -17.14 -17.18 23.20
CA ALA A 383 -17.15 -17.29 24.66
C ALA A 383 -17.91 -16.12 25.32
N ALA A 384 -17.68 -14.87 24.85
CA ALA A 384 -18.39 -13.70 25.36
C ALA A 384 -19.91 -13.79 25.16
N LEU A 385 -20.37 -14.15 23.95
CA LEU A 385 -21.79 -14.29 23.63
C LEU A 385 -22.47 -15.39 24.47
N ASN A 386 -21.78 -16.51 24.69
CA ASN A 386 -22.30 -17.60 25.51
C ASN A 386 -22.29 -17.25 27.00
N MET A 387 -21.28 -16.51 27.47
CA MET A 387 -21.25 -15.94 28.82
C MET A 387 -22.40 -14.97 29.09
N ILE A 388 -23.07 -14.39 28.09
CA ILE A 388 -24.28 -13.57 28.29
C ILE A 388 -25.58 -14.29 27.88
N GLY A 389 -25.51 -15.59 27.60
CA GLY A 389 -26.67 -16.45 27.37
C GLY A 389 -27.19 -16.48 25.93
N MET A 390 -26.43 -15.98 24.94
CA MET A 390 -26.89 -15.92 23.54
C MET A 390 -26.86 -17.26 22.79
N LYS A 391 -26.24 -18.32 23.36
CA LYS A 391 -26.15 -19.68 22.78
C LYS A 391 -25.69 -19.70 21.31
N THR A 392 -24.46 -19.26 21.07
CA THR A 392 -23.82 -19.17 19.77
C THR A 392 -22.76 -20.26 19.60
N GLU A 393 -22.86 -21.07 18.55
CA GLU A 393 -21.89 -22.13 18.24
C GLU A 393 -20.65 -21.61 17.49
N LEU A 394 -19.50 -22.22 17.75
CA LEU A 394 -18.28 -22.04 16.98
C LEU A 394 -18.40 -22.76 15.62
N LYS A 395 -18.50 -21.98 14.54
CA LYS A 395 -18.49 -22.46 13.15
C LYS A 395 -17.32 -21.86 12.36
N ALA A 396 -16.16 -21.75 12.98
CA ALA A 396 -14.98 -21.15 12.37
C ALA A 396 -14.23 -22.16 11.49
N VAL A 397 -13.84 -21.72 10.29
CA VAL A 397 -12.85 -22.40 9.45
C VAL A 397 -11.49 -21.74 9.73
N PRO A 398 -10.46 -22.50 10.15
CA PRO A 398 -9.14 -21.95 10.36
C PRO A 398 -8.62 -21.31 9.08
N TYR A 399 -8.17 -20.07 9.21
CA TYR A 399 -7.65 -19.27 8.11
C TYR A 399 -6.39 -18.57 8.62
N PHE A 400 -5.30 -18.66 7.87
CA PHE A 400 -4.09 -17.91 8.17
C PHE A 400 -3.31 -17.59 6.91
N PHE A 401 -2.37 -16.65 7.06
CA PHE A 401 -1.42 -16.31 6.02
C PHE A 401 -0.05 -16.10 6.65
N THR A 402 0.99 -16.31 5.86
CA THR A 402 2.37 -15.97 6.22
C THR A 402 3.03 -15.28 5.04
N VAL A 403 3.99 -14.39 5.33
CA VAL A 403 4.75 -13.65 4.33
C VAL A 403 6.23 -13.89 4.58
N MET A 404 6.92 -14.36 3.56
CA MET A 404 8.37 -14.60 3.59
C MET A 404 8.98 -14.01 2.32
N PHE A 405 9.95 -13.10 2.47
CA PHE A 405 10.58 -12.39 1.34
C PHE A 405 9.58 -11.74 0.35
N GLY A 406 8.50 -11.17 0.87
CA GLY A 406 7.45 -10.53 0.06
C GLY A 406 6.53 -11.51 -0.69
N LYS A 407 6.67 -12.82 -0.46
CA LYS A 407 5.74 -13.85 -0.98
C LYS A 407 4.76 -14.25 0.11
N CYS A 408 3.47 -14.08 -0.16
CA CYS A 408 2.40 -14.50 0.73
C CYS A 408 1.99 -15.94 0.41
N ILE A 409 1.73 -16.74 1.43
CA ILE A 409 1.00 -18.01 1.30
C ILE A 409 -0.19 -17.92 2.24
N THR A 410 -1.38 -18.05 1.68
CA THR A 410 -2.64 -18.10 2.41
C THR A 410 -3.09 -19.55 2.49
N TYR A 411 -3.60 -19.97 3.65
CA TYR A 411 -4.11 -21.30 3.89
C TYR A 411 -5.45 -21.24 4.63
N THR A 412 -6.36 -22.14 4.25
CA THR A 412 -7.65 -22.32 4.90
C THR A 412 -7.98 -23.81 5.05
N GLY A 413 -8.73 -24.15 6.09
CA GLY A 413 -9.11 -25.53 6.43
C GLY A 413 -8.21 -26.13 7.52
N HIS A 414 -8.34 -27.44 7.76
CA HIS A 414 -7.56 -28.16 8.76
C HIS A 414 -7.71 -29.67 8.60
N GLY A 415 -6.61 -30.41 8.77
CA GLY A 415 -6.60 -31.87 8.89
C GLY A 415 -5.27 -32.46 8.43
N SER A 416 -5.18 -33.78 8.43
CA SER A 416 -4.00 -34.53 7.96
C SER A 416 -4.26 -35.05 6.54
N PRO A 417 -3.61 -34.49 5.50
CA PRO A 417 -3.86 -34.91 4.13
C PRO A 417 -3.26 -36.29 3.84
N SER A 418 -4.01 -37.13 3.12
CA SER A 418 -3.51 -38.34 2.44
C SER A 418 -2.82 -37.99 1.11
N GLU A 419 -3.28 -36.91 0.46
CA GLU A 419 -2.80 -36.45 -0.83
C GLU A 419 -2.82 -34.91 -0.89
N ILE A 420 -1.85 -34.34 -1.60
CA ILE A 420 -1.79 -32.91 -1.91
C ILE A 420 -1.73 -32.78 -3.43
N PHE A 421 -2.75 -32.17 -4.03
CA PHE A 421 -2.76 -31.81 -5.44
C PHE A 421 -2.33 -30.36 -5.59
N ILE A 422 -1.35 -30.09 -6.44
CA ILE A 422 -0.84 -28.74 -6.67
C ILE A 422 -1.05 -28.41 -8.13
N GLU A 423 -1.69 -27.27 -8.38
CA GLU A 423 -1.92 -26.71 -9.69
C GLU A 423 -1.19 -25.37 -9.83
N GLY A 424 -0.59 -25.13 -11.00
CA GLY A 424 0.19 -23.94 -11.29
C GLY A 424 1.70 -24.17 -11.26
N ASP A 425 2.46 -23.08 -11.10
CA ASP A 425 3.92 -23.08 -11.15
C ASP A 425 4.50 -22.83 -9.75
N LEU A 426 4.96 -23.92 -9.12
CA LEU A 426 5.67 -23.85 -7.85
C LEU A 426 6.94 -23.01 -7.95
N GLU A 427 7.64 -23.02 -9.09
CA GLU A 427 8.96 -22.40 -9.19
C GLU A 427 8.87 -20.86 -9.17
N SER A 428 7.83 -20.27 -9.75
CA SER A 428 7.50 -18.85 -9.58
C SER A 428 6.66 -18.53 -8.34
N MET A 429 6.35 -19.50 -7.48
CA MET A 429 5.41 -19.37 -6.35
C MET A 429 4.05 -18.84 -6.83
N LYS A 430 3.49 -19.45 -7.87
CA LYS A 430 2.16 -19.16 -8.42
C LYS A 430 1.35 -20.46 -8.50
N PHE A 431 0.82 -20.89 -7.36
CA PHE A 431 0.12 -22.16 -7.27
C PHE A 431 -1.13 -22.06 -6.39
N VAL A 432 -2.03 -23.03 -6.59
CA VAL A 432 -3.07 -23.42 -5.64
C VAL A 432 -2.83 -24.89 -5.28
N ALA A 433 -2.90 -25.20 -3.99
CA ALA A 433 -2.74 -26.55 -3.46
C ALA A 433 -4.03 -26.97 -2.74
N PHE A 434 -4.49 -28.18 -3.03
CA PHE A 434 -5.66 -28.79 -2.42
C PHE A 434 -5.21 -29.99 -1.59
N TYR A 435 -5.75 -30.09 -0.36
CA TYR A 435 -5.39 -31.09 0.62
C TYR A 435 -6.56 -32.06 0.78
N PHE A 436 -6.35 -33.34 0.55
CA PHE A 436 -7.40 -34.37 0.59
C PHE A 436 -7.23 -35.32 1.76
N ASP A 437 -8.31 -35.74 2.40
CA ASP A 437 -8.30 -36.89 3.32
C ASP A 437 -8.33 -38.24 2.58
N GLU A 438 -8.31 -39.37 3.32
CA GLU A 438 -8.38 -40.72 2.72
C GLU A 438 -9.69 -41.00 1.96
N ALA A 439 -10.75 -40.24 2.23
CA ALA A 439 -12.04 -40.34 1.56
C ALA A 439 -12.17 -39.35 0.39
N GLU A 440 -11.05 -38.76 -0.04
CA GLU A 440 -10.95 -37.76 -1.12
C GLU A 440 -11.72 -36.45 -0.86
N ASN A 441 -12.05 -36.14 0.40
CA ASN A 441 -12.66 -34.85 0.75
C ASN A 441 -11.57 -33.76 0.81
N VAL A 442 -11.87 -32.56 0.31
CA VAL A 442 -11.00 -31.40 0.46
C VAL A 442 -11.09 -30.89 1.90
N ILE A 443 -10.01 -31.07 2.65
CA ILE A 443 -9.91 -30.67 4.07
C ILE A 443 -9.14 -29.36 4.27
N GLY A 444 -8.43 -28.91 3.24
CA GLY A 444 -7.72 -27.65 3.24
C GLY A 444 -7.32 -27.19 1.84
N MET A 445 -6.91 -25.93 1.76
CA MET A 445 -6.47 -25.29 0.52
C MET A 445 -5.41 -24.24 0.85
N ALA A 446 -4.36 -24.16 0.03
CA ALA A 446 -3.32 -23.14 0.11
C ALA A 446 -3.15 -22.44 -1.23
N SER A 447 -2.85 -21.15 -1.22
CA SER A 447 -2.50 -20.40 -2.43
C SER A 447 -1.39 -19.41 -2.13
N SER A 448 -0.49 -19.23 -3.09
CA SER A 448 0.57 -18.21 -3.02
C SER A 448 0.15 -16.87 -3.64
N GLN A 449 -1.12 -16.73 -4.03
CA GLN A 449 -1.69 -15.52 -4.62
C GLN A 449 -2.89 -15.03 -3.78
N PRO A 450 -3.23 -13.73 -3.83
CA PRO A 450 -4.48 -13.22 -3.29
C PRO A 450 -5.64 -13.77 -4.15
N ASP A 451 -6.10 -14.97 -3.80
CA ASP A 451 -7.08 -15.71 -4.56
C ASP A 451 -8.43 -15.70 -3.84
N LYS A 452 -9.44 -15.13 -4.49
CA LYS A 452 -10.82 -15.10 -4.00
C LYS A 452 -11.35 -16.52 -3.73
N SER A 453 -10.84 -17.52 -4.45
CA SER A 453 -11.20 -18.92 -4.30
C SER A 453 -10.94 -19.46 -2.89
N ILE A 454 -9.87 -18.99 -2.21
CA ILE A 454 -9.53 -19.38 -0.84
C ILE A 454 -10.57 -18.85 0.16
N ALA A 455 -11.00 -17.60 0.00
CA ALA A 455 -12.04 -17.00 0.83
C ALA A 455 -13.42 -17.63 0.57
N GLU A 456 -13.79 -17.85 -0.69
CA GLU A 456 -15.04 -18.51 -1.07
C GLU A 456 -15.09 -19.96 -0.57
N PHE A 457 -13.97 -20.68 -0.65
CA PHE A 457 -13.85 -22.03 -0.11
C PHE A 457 -14.02 -22.04 1.42
N ALA A 458 -13.38 -21.11 2.12
CA ALA A 458 -13.53 -20.95 3.57
C ALA A 458 -14.99 -20.66 3.97
N GLU A 459 -15.67 -19.76 3.26
CA GLU A 459 -17.07 -19.42 3.49
C GLU A 459 -17.97 -20.64 3.27
N LYS A 460 -17.84 -21.34 2.15
CA LYS A 460 -18.64 -22.54 1.87
C LYS A 460 -18.39 -23.65 2.89
N LEU A 461 -17.14 -23.87 3.31
CA LEU A 461 -16.81 -24.81 4.39
C LEU A 461 -17.50 -24.44 5.72
N SER A 462 -17.52 -23.15 6.06
CA SER A 462 -18.18 -22.64 7.28
C SER A 462 -19.70 -22.84 7.26
N GLN A 463 -20.31 -22.84 6.07
CA GLN A 463 -21.72 -23.13 5.85
C GLN A 463 -22.02 -24.64 5.88
N GLY A 464 -21.01 -25.49 6.11
CA GLY A 464 -21.12 -26.94 6.17
C GLY A 464 -21.08 -27.62 4.80
N GLN A 465 -20.76 -26.89 3.73
CA GLN A 465 -20.53 -27.50 2.42
C GLN A 465 -19.29 -28.39 2.48
N ARG A 466 -19.35 -29.53 1.79
CA ARG A 466 -18.24 -30.47 1.64
C ARG A 466 -17.89 -30.59 0.16
N PHE A 467 -16.63 -30.85 -0.09
CA PHE A 467 -16.07 -30.92 -1.43
C PHE A 467 -15.27 -32.20 -1.55
N VAL A 468 -15.38 -32.88 -2.68
CA VAL A 468 -14.59 -34.08 -2.99
C VAL A 468 -13.73 -33.84 -4.22
N LYS A 469 -12.67 -34.62 -4.37
CA LYS A 469 -11.68 -34.48 -5.45
C LYS A 469 -12.31 -34.39 -6.86
N ASN A 470 -13.35 -35.17 -7.12
CA ASN A 470 -14.07 -35.18 -8.41
C ASN A 470 -14.97 -33.96 -8.66
N ASP A 471 -15.23 -33.13 -7.64
CA ASP A 471 -15.98 -31.88 -7.76
C ASP A 471 -15.07 -30.65 -7.89
N LEU A 472 -13.75 -30.80 -7.75
CA LEU A 472 -12.82 -29.68 -7.86
C LEU A 472 -13.01 -28.91 -9.16
N SER A 473 -13.13 -29.62 -10.29
CA SER A 473 -13.34 -29.04 -11.62
C SER A 473 -14.70 -28.34 -11.77
N LYS A 474 -15.64 -28.56 -10.85
CA LYS A 474 -16.97 -27.90 -10.83
C LYS A 474 -17.05 -26.77 -9.81
N LEU A 475 -16.19 -26.77 -8.80
CA LEU A 475 -16.14 -25.80 -7.71
C LEU A 475 -15.22 -24.65 -8.01
N PHE A 476 -14.15 -24.97 -8.73
CA PHE A 476 -13.19 -24.10 -9.34
C PHE A 476 -13.15 -24.64 -10.76
N ASP A 477 -13.77 -23.98 -11.74
CA ASP A 477 -13.67 -24.40 -13.15
C ASP A 477 -12.17 -24.65 -13.41
N ILE A 478 -11.65 -25.87 -13.51
CA ILE A 478 -10.19 -26.09 -13.67
C ILE A 478 -9.74 -25.66 -15.09
N ASP A 479 -10.66 -25.11 -15.89
CA ASP A 479 -10.42 -24.23 -17.03
C ASP A 479 -10.45 -22.72 -16.64
N PHE A 480 -10.06 -22.35 -15.41
CA PHE A 480 -10.22 -21.02 -14.76
C PHE A 480 -9.35 -19.89 -15.34
N TYR A 481 -9.36 -19.72 -16.65
CA TYR A 481 -8.85 -18.51 -17.29
C TYR A 481 -9.80 -17.88 -18.31
N GLU A 482 -11.01 -18.41 -18.54
CA GLU A 482 -11.90 -17.86 -19.59
C GLU A 482 -13.26 -17.27 -19.16
N ASP A 483 -13.81 -17.52 -17.96
CA ASP A 483 -15.24 -17.23 -17.72
C ASP A 483 -15.65 -16.26 -16.57
N ILE A 484 -14.74 -15.51 -15.92
CA ILE A 484 -15.12 -14.42 -14.98
C ILE A 484 -15.53 -13.13 -15.74
N LYS A 485 -16.38 -13.29 -16.75
CA LYS A 485 -17.13 -12.21 -17.38
C LYS A 485 -18.58 -12.64 -17.61
N LYS A 486 -19.28 -13.04 -16.56
CA LYS A 486 -20.73 -12.81 -16.45
C LYS A 486 -21.22 -13.05 -15.03
N SER A 487 -22.03 -12.09 -14.60
CA SER A 487 -22.96 -12.12 -13.46
C SER A 487 -22.39 -12.34 -12.06
N ASP A 488 -22.20 -11.24 -11.33
CA ASP A 488 -22.57 -11.21 -9.92
C ASP A 488 -23.68 -10.16 -9.73
N VAL A 489 -24.91 -10.66 -9.56
CA VAL A 489 -26.02 -9.95 -8.92
C VAL A 489 -26.42 -10.79 -7.70
N SER A 490 -25.53 -10.86 -6.72
CA SER A 490 -25.88 -11.26 -5.35
C SER A 490 -26.14 -9.98 -4.55
N LYS A 491 -27.20 -9.98 -3.73
CA LYS A 491 -27.62 -8.84 -2.91
C LYS A 491 -26.51 -8.47 -1.92
N GLU A 492 -25.67 -7.51 -2.28
CA GLU A 492 -24.73 -6.86 -1.35
C GLU A 492 -25.51 -6.20 -0.22
N GLU A 493 -24.96 -6.25 0.99
CA GLU A 493 -25.53 -5.58 2.16
C GLU A 493 -25.46 -4.06 1.93
N GLU A 494 -26.59 -3.47 1.55
CA GLU A 494 -26.75 -2.04 1.36
C GLU A 494 -27.04 -1.39 2.71
N ILE A 495 -26.36 -0.28 3.01
CA ILE A 495 -26.66 0.57 4.15
C ILE A 495 -27.36 1.82 3.66
N GLU A 496 -28.35 2.31 4.41
CA GLU A 496 -29.05 3.56 4.14
C GLU A 496 -28.99 4.44 5.40
N LYS A 497 -28.46 5.66 5.27
CA LYS A 497 -28.23 6.58 6.38
C LYS A 497 -28.80 7.95 6.06
N ILE A 498 -29.48 8.58 7.02
CA ILE A 498 -29.79 10.01 6.96
C ILE A 498 -28.51 10.77 7.29
N VAL A 499 -28.04 11.63 6.38
CA VAL A 499 -26.73 12.27 6.49
C VAL A 499 -26.79 13.76 6.83
N CYS A 500 -27.84 14.48 6.41
CA CYS A 500 -28.09 15.89 6.79
C CYS A 500 -29.51 16.32 6.38
N ASN A 501 -29.95 17.51 6.79
CA ASN A 501 -31.10 18.17 6.17
C ASN A 501 -30.70 18.81 4.82
N GLU A 502 -31.63 18.85 3.87
CA GLU A 502 -31.41 19.48 2.57
C GLU A 502 -31.08 20.97 2.70
N SER A 503 -31.68 21.66 3.68
CA SER A 503 -31.45 23.09 3.93
C SER A 503 -30.02 23.41 4.37
N GLU A 504 -29.26 22.40 4.80
CA GLU A 504 -27.85 22.57 5.19
C GLU A 504 -26.88 22.41 4.00
N LEU A 505 -27.38 22.18 2.79
CA LEU A 505 -26.61 22.15 1.55
C LEU A 505 -27.02 23.33 0.68
N GLU A 506 -26.11 24.29 0.52
CA GLU A 506 -26.28 25.40 -0.40
C GLU A 506 -26.20 24.90 -1.85
N ASP A 507 -26.91 25.54 -2.77
CA ASP A 507 -26.81 25.17 -4.18
C ASP A 507 -25.43 25.58 -4.73
N ASN A 508 -24.84 24.71 -5.55
CA ASN A 508 -23.45 24.81 -6.03
C ASN A 508 -22.40 24.70 -4.92
N SER A 509 -22.65 23.83 -3.94
CA SER A 509 -21.71 23.55 -2.84
C SER A 509 -21.41 22.06 -2.70
N MET A 510 -20.34 21.77 -1.96
CA MET A 510 -19.94 20.40 -1.59
C MET A 510 -19.79 20.31 -0.08
N ARG A 511 -20.12 19.15 0.50
CA ARG A 511 -19.99 18.89 1.93
C ARG A 511 -19.60 17.45 2.20
N GLU A 512 -18.61 17.25 3.06
CA GLU A 512 -18.32 15.91 3.59
C GLU A 512 -19.35 15.51 4.64
N VAL A 513 -19.80 14.26 4.56
CA VAL A 513 -20.64 13.63 5.58
C VAL A 513 -20.10 12.23 5.89
N GLU A 514 -20.36 11.76 7.09
CA GLU A 514 -19.90 10.45 7.55
C GLU A 514 -20.97 9.37 7.31
N MET A 515 -20.54 8.22 6.82
CA MET A 515 -21.32 6.98 6.71
C MET A 515 -21.05 6.08 7.94
N GLU A 516 -21.15 4.75 7.83
CA GLU A 516 -20.68 3.82 8.87
C GLU A 516 -19.13 3.78 8.93
N ASP A 517 -18.57 3.27 10.03
CA ASP A 517 -17.12 3.09 10.26
C ASP A 517 -16.27 4.37 10.04
N GLU A 518 -16.81 5.54 10.38
CA GLU A 518 -16.16 6.86 10.19
C GLU A 518 -15.77 7.18 8.74
N LYS A 519 -16.29 6.43 7.75
CA LYS A 519 -15.97 6.67 6.35
C LYS A 519 -16.70 7.91 5.84
N LYS A 520 -15.94 8.83 5.23
CA LYS A 520 -16.49 10.05 4.64
C LYS A 520 -16.90 9.87 3.19
N ILE A 521 -18.02 10.47 2.82
CA ILE A 521 -18.47 10.67 1.44
C ILE A 521 -18.68 12.15 1.16
N LEU A 522 -18.68 12.54 -0.12
CA LEU A 522 -18.90 13.92 -0.54
C LEU A 522 -20.31 14.08 -1.10
N LEU A 523 -21.14 14.88 -0.43
CA LEU A 523 -22.39 15.37 -0.97
C LEU A 523 -22.12 16.58 -1.85
N ILE A 524 -22.77 16.63 -3.01
CA ILE A 524 -22.75 17.77 -3.91
C ILE A 524 -24.18 18.15 -4.24
N LYS A 525 -24.52 19.44 -4.04
CA LYS A 525 -25.77 20.01 -4.53
C LYS A 525 -25.45 20.97 -5.66
N GLN A 526 -25.97 20.69 -6.85
CA GLN A 526 -25.78 21.53 -8.03
C GLN A 526 -27.07 21.57 -8.86
N ASN A 527 -27.50 22.79 -9.24
CA ASN A 527 -28.75 23.03 -9.97
C ASN A 527 -29.96 22.38 -9.29
N GLY A 528 -30.02 22.41 -7.95
CA GLY A 528 -31.08 21.82 -7.15
C GLY A 528 -31.04 20.29 -7.03
N LYS A 529 -30.10 19.59 -7.67
CA LYS A 529 -29.93 18.13 -7.58
C LYS A 529 -28.83 17.78 -6.58
N ILE A 530 -29.10 16.81 -5.71
CA ILE A 530 -28.12 16.28 -4.75
C ILE A 530 -27.56 14.95 -5.25
N SER A 531 -26.23 14.82 -5.22
CA SER A 531 -25.47 13.63 -5.58
C SER A 531 -24.47 13.29 -4.47
N ALA A 532 -23.99 12.05 -4.46
CA ALA A 532 -23.04 11.56 -3.45
C ALA A 532 -21.96 10.69 -4.10
N ILE A 533 -20.70 11.05 -3.89
CA ILE A 533 -19.53 10.35 -4.42
C ILE A 533 -18.47 10.13 -3.33
N GLY A 534 -17.44 9.34 -3.61
CA GLY A 534 -16.31 9.15 -2.70
C GLY A 534 -15.65 10.49 -2.29
N ALA A 535 -15.26 10.64 -1.02
CA ALA A 535 -14.69 11.90 -0.52
C ALA A 535 -13.22 12.13 -0.91
N LYS A 536 -12.52 11.09 -1.35
CA LYS A 536 -11.09 11.14 -1.68
C LYS A 536 -10.85 10.88 -3.17
N CYS A 537 -9.88 11.59 -3.72
CA CYS A 537 -9.42 11.40 -5.09
C CYS A 537 -8.79 10.01 -5.26
N GLY A 538 -9.24 9.26 -6.28
CA GLY A 538 -8.71 7.93 -6.62
C GLY A 538 -7.22 7.90 -7.00
N HIS A 539 -6.57 9.04 -7.26
CA HIS A 539 -5.13 9.10 -7.54
C HIS A 539 -4.31 8.88 -6.24
N TYR A 540 -4.03 9.94 -5.47
CA TYR A 540 -3.25 9.90 -4.22
C TYR A 540 -4.08 10.36 -3.00
N GLY A 541 -5.39 10.14 -3.00
CA GLY A 541 -6.23 10.26 -1.79
C GLY A 541 -6.53 11.68 -1.32
N ALA A 542 -6.29 12.71 -2.16
CA ALA A 542 -6.58 14.10 -1.81
C ALA A 542 -8.07 14.30 -1.48
N PRO A 543 -8.41 15.04 -0.40
CA PRO A 543 -9.80 15.29 -0.03
C PRO A 543 -10.48 16.19 -1.09
N LEU A 544 -11.55 15.69 -1.69
CA LEU A 544 -12.24 16.38 -2.79
C LEU A 544 -13.09 17.57 -2.34
N VAL A 545 -13.43 17.65 -1.04
CA VAL A 545 -14.07 18.84 -0.47
C VAL A 545 -13.20 20.10 -0.58
N MET A 546 -11.87 19.94 -0.62
CA MET A 546 -10.93 21.03 -0.88
C MET A 546 -10.77 21.34 -2.37
N GLY A 547 -11.45 20.59 -3.24
CA GLY A 547 -11.39 20.75 -4.70
C GLY A 547 -12.28 21.85 -5.24
N ALA A 548 -12.31 21.96 -6.56
CA ALA A 548 -13.18 22.89 -7.27
C ALA A 548 -14.39 22.15 -7.83
N LEU A 549 -15.60 22.62 -7.52
CA LEU A 549 -16.83 22.16 -8.14
C LEU A 549 -17.02 22.90 -9.46
N GLY A 550 -16.94 22.17 -10.57
CA GLY A 550 -17.29 22.64 -11.91
C GLY A 550 -18.70 22.21 -12.30
N GLU A 551 -19.11 22.50 -13.54
CA GLU A 551 -20.36 22.00 -14.09
C GLU A 551 -20.32 20.47 -14.25
N GLY A 552 -21.06 19.74 -13.42
CA GLY A 552 -21.19 18.28 -13.48
C GLY A 552 -19.98 17.48 -12.96
N ARG A 553 -18.94 18.12 -12.43
CA ARG A 553 -17.70 17.43 -12.01
C ARG A 553 -16.97 18.14 -10.87
N VAL A 554 -16.14 17.41 -10.15
CA VAL A 554 -15.22 17.94 -9.13
C VAL A 554 -13.77 17.74 -9.56
N ARG A 555 -12.94 18.80 -9.43
CA ARG A 555 -11.50 18.78 -9.72
C ARG A 555 -10.68 18.70 -8.45
N CYS A 556 -9.77 17.72 -8.42
CA CYS A 556 -8.84 17.50 -7.32
C CYS A 556 -7.85 18.68 -7.16
N PRO A 557 -7.66 19.21 -5.93
CA PRO A 557 -6.80 20.37 -5.69
C PRO A 557 -5.30 20.09 -5.76
N PHE A 558 -4.88 18.81 -5.69
CA PHE A 558 -3.46 18.48 -5.62
C PHE A 558 -2.88 18.19 -7.00
N HIS A 559 -3.59 17.38 -7.78
CA HIS A 559 -3.08 16.81 -9.04
C HIS A 559 -3.96 17.09 -10.26
N GLY A 560 -5.14 17.71 -10.08
CA GLY A 560 -5.99 18.14 -11.19
C GLY A 560 -6.95 17.09 -11.77
N ALA A 561 -6.96 15.86 -11.27
CA ALA A 561 -7.90 14.81 -11.70
C ALA A 561 -9.36 15.24 -11.48
N CYS A 562 -10.25 14.91 -12.43
CA CYS A 562 -11.66 15.28 -12.36
C CYS A 562 -12.57 14.06 -12.30
N PHE A 563 -13.64 14.16 -11.53
CA PHE A 563 -14.63 13.10 -11.37
C PHE A 563 -16.03 13.64 -11.62
N ASN A 564 -16.83 12.90 -12.39
CA ASN A 564 -18.24 13.22 -12.62
C ASN A 564 -19.01 13.14 -11.29
N ILE A 565 -19.78 14.18 -10.96
CA ILE A 565 -20.50 14.22 -9.66
C ILE A 565 -21.66 13.23 -9.60
N GLU A 566 -22.17 12.76 -10.74
CA GLU A 566 -23.31 11.85 -10.78
C GLU A 566 -22.89 10.39 -10.83
N THR A 567 -21.77 10.07 -11.47
CA THR A 567 -21.34 8.67 -11.69
C THR A 567 -20.07 8.30 -10.92
N GLY A 568 -19.34 9.28 -10.41
CA GLY A 568 -18.01 9.11 -9.84
C GLY A 568 -16.94 8.78 -10.90
N ASP A 569 -17.29 8.77 -12.19
CA ASP A 569 -16.34 8.35 -13.22
C ASP A 569 -15.23 9.39 -13.44
N ILE A 570 -14.01 8.90 -13.67
CA ILE A 570 -12.87 9.75 -13.97
C ILE A 570 -13.04 10.42 -15.35
N GLU A 571 -13.10 11.74 -15.34
CA GLU A 571 -13.28 12.56 -16.53
C GLU A 571 -11.97 13.09 -17.07
N GLU A 572 -11.11 13.57 -16.16
CA GLU A 572 -9.75 14.03 -16.44
C GLU A 572 -8.76 13.40 -15.46
N PHE A 573 -7.51 13.34 -15.89
CA PHE A 573 -6.41 12.61 -15.26
C PHE A 573 -5.55 13.54 -14.39
N PRO A 574 -4.65 13.05 -13.51
CA PRO A 574 -4.05 11.72 -13.44
C PRO A 574 -4.88 10.65 -12.70
N GLY A 575 -4.60 9.39 -13.01
CA GLY A 575 -5.23 8.21 -12.39
C GLY A 575 -5.80 7.25 -13.43
N LEU A 576 -6.33 6.10 -13.00
CA LEU A 576 -7.06 5.18 -13.90
C LEU A 576 -8.45 4.82 -13.37
N ASP A 577 -8.64 4.94 -12.07
CA ASP A 577 -9.87 4.51 -11.41
C ASP A 577 -10.83 5.67 -11.20
N SER A 578 -12.11 5.38 -11.42
CA SER A 578 -13.24 6.17 -10.93
C SER A 578 -13.29 6.14 -9.41
N ILE A 579 -14.11 7.00 -8.82
CA ILE A 579 -14.47 6.93 -7.40
C ILE A 579 -15.86 6.28 -7.24
N PRO A 580 -16.18 5.73 -6.05
CA PRO A 580 -17.53 5.24 -5.76
C PRO A 580 -18.58 6.34 -5.92
N CYS A 581 -19.80 5.93 -6.28
CA CYS A 581 -20.98 6.79 -6.33
C CYS A 581 -22.12 6.10 -5.59
N PHE A 582 -22.88 6.89 -4.84
CA PHE A 582 -23.90 6.41 -3.92
C PHE A 582 -25.28 6.94 -4.31
N GLN A 583 -26.32 6.16 -3.98
CA GLN A 583 -27.69 6.57 -4.29
C GLN A 583 -28.16 7.60 -3.27
N VAL A 584 -28.72 8.71 -3.74
CA VAL A 584 -29.28 9.77 -2.89
C VAL A 584 -30.79 9.80 -3.03
N LYS A 585 -31.49 9.93 -1.89
CA LYS A 585 -32.93 10.23 -1.83
C LYS A 585 -33.16 11.42 -0.91
N VAL A 586 -34.06 12.30 -1.30
CA VAL A 586 -34.54 13.40 -0.46
C VAL A 586 -36.00 13.14 -0.14
N GLU A 587 -36.32 12.97 1.14
CA GLU A 587 -37.67 12.71 1.63
C GLU A 587 -37.96 13.68 2.78
N GLU A 588 -39.07 14.42 2.72
CA GLU A 588 -39.48 15.35 3.79
C GLU A 588 -38.39 16.37 4.23
N GLY A 589 -37.49 16.75 3.31
CA GLY A 589 -36.41 17.70 3.57
C GLY A 589 -35.14 17.09 4.20
N VAL A 590 -35.08 15.77 4.38
CA VAL A 590 -33.86 15.06 4.82
C VAL A 590 -33.17 14.33 3.67
N VAL A 591 -31.83 14.35 3.65
CA VAL A 591 -31.00 13.67 2.66
C VAL A 591 -30.61 12.29 3.20
N LYS A 592 -31.00 11.24 2.47
CA LYS A 592 -30.64 9.85 2.72
C LYS A 592 -29.65 9.38 1.66
N VAL A 593 -28.57 8.74 2.09
CA VAL A 593 -27.61 8.09 1.19
C VAL A 593 -27.66 6.59 1.40
N ARG A 594 -27.77 5.86 0.29
CA ARG A 594 -27.67 4.42 0.24
C ARG A 594 -26.38 4.00 -0.46
N ALA A 595 -25.62 3.16 0.20
CA ALA A 595 -24.31 2.71 -0.25
C ALA A 595 -24.16 1.19 -0.08
N LYS A 596 -23.43 0.55 -0.99
CA LYS A 596 -22.94 -0.82 -0.79
C LYS A 596 -21.74 -0.76 0.15
N LYS A 597 -21.66 -1.68 1.12
CA LYS A 597 -20.50 -1.71 2.04
C LYS A 597 -19.15 -1.85 1.30
N SER A 598 -19.12 -2.59 0.19
CA SER A 598 -17.94 -2.72 -0.68
C SER A 598 -17.48 -1.37 -1.26
N ASP A 599 -18.43 -0.52 -1.69
CA ASP A 599 -18.17 0.82 -2.22
C ASP A 599 -17.68 1.82 -1.14
N LEU A 600 -17.86 1.52 0.15
CA LEU A 600 -17.34 2.34 1.26
C LEU A 600 -15.91 1.94 1.69
N LYS A 601 -15.50 0.70 1.40
CA LYS A 601 -14.15 0.21 1.75
C LYS A 601 -13.06 0.76 0.83
N SER A 602 -13.37 1.02 -0.44
CA SER A 602 -12.40 1.51 -1.43
C SER A 602 -12.70 2.94 -1.86
N ASP A 603 -11.68 3.78 -2.00
CA ASP A 603 -11.79 5.09 -2.64
C ASP A 603 -11.67 5.01 -4.18
N ARG A 604 -11.62 3.80 -4.74
CA ARG A 604 -11.37 3.52 -6.15
C ARG A 604 -12.32 2.47 -6.70
N ARG A 605 -12.70 2.62 -7.96
CA ARG A 605 -13.50 1.68 -8.74
C ARG A 605 -13.07 1.72 -10.19
N ILE A 606 -12.88 0.57 -10.84
CA ILE A 606 -12.70 0.54 -12.30
C ILE A 606 -14.01 1.02 -12.96
N GLN A 607 -13.90 1.92 -13.94
CA GLN A 607 -15.07 2.42 -14.66
C GLN A 607 -15.87 1.24 -15.27
N ARG A 608 -17.19 1.28 -15.12
CA ARG A 608 -18.06 0.21 -15.63
C ARG A 608 -18.07 0.27 -17.16
N LYS A 609 -18.04 -0.89 -17.79
CA LYS A 609 -18.20 -0.98 -19.24
C LYS A 609 -19.60 -0.56 -19.62
N THR A 610 -19.72 0.15 -20.73
CA THR A 610 -21.03 0.38 -21.35
C THR A 610 -21.68 -0.95 -21.69
N SER A 611 -23.02 -1.02 -21.56
CA SER A 611 -23.81 -2.18 -21.99
C SER A 611 -23.88 -2.28 -23.52
N LYS A 612 -23.55 -1.21 -24.24
CA LYS A 612 -23.55 -1.16 -25.70
C LYS A 612 -22.29 -1.84 -26.25
N VAL A 613 -22.44 -3.04 -26.76
CA VAL A 613 -21.35 -3.79 -27.41
C VAL A 613 -21.20 -3.35 -28.86
N MET A 614 -19.97 -2.97 -29.24
CA MET A 614 -19.54 -2.72 -30.61
C MET A 614 -18.73 -3.91 -31.11
N ASN A 615 -19.43 -4.91 -31.66
CA ASN A 615 -18.78 -6.04 -32.32
C ASN A 615 -18.16 -5.57 -33.64
N SER A 616 -16.85 -5.77 -33.79
CA SER A 616 -16.10 -5.43 -35.00
C SER A 616 -15.03 -6.48 -35.22
N ASN A 617 -14.72 -6.78 -36.48
CA ASN A 617 -13.56 -7.59 -36.86
C ASN A 617 -12.31 -6.74 -37.09
N GLU A 618 -12.41 -5.43 -36.89
CA GLU A 618 -11.29 -4.51 -37.00
C GLU A 618 -10.22 -4.80 -35.93
N THR A 619 -8.98 -4.46 -36.26
CA THR A 619 -7.81 -4.53 -35.39
C THR A 619 -7.31 -3.12 -35.11
N PHE A 620 -7.34 -2.73 -33.84
CA PHE A 620 -6.78 -1.47 -33.36
C PHE A 620 -5.41 -1.71 -32.75
N VAL A 621 -4.39 -1.02 -33.27
CA VAL A 621 -3.01 -1.10 -32.80
C VAL A 621 -2.67 0.13 -31.97
N ILE A 622 -2.03 -0.09 -30.82
CA ILE A 622 -1.54 0.94 -29.92
C ILE A 622 -0.02 0.80 -29.84
N VAL A 623 0.73 1.83 -30.23
CA VAL A 623 2.20 1.83 -30.22
C VAL A 623 2.68 2.65 -29.02
N GLY A 624 3.13 1.98 -27.97
CA GLY A 624 3.67 2.59 -26.77
C GLY A 624 3.01 2.08 -25.48
N GLY A 625 3.79 1.38 -24.64
CA GLY A 625 3.40 0.91 -23.31
C GLY A 625 3.46 1.97 -22.21
N GLY A 626 3.11 3.21 -22.53
CA GLY A 626 3.07 4.34 -21.59
C GLY A 626 1.67 4.60 -21.02
N PRO A 627 1.51 5.63 -20.17
CA PRO A 627 0.20 5.99 -19.60
C PRO A 627 -0.85 6.32 -20.65
N SER A 628 -0.45 6.93 -21.77
CA SER A 628 -1.36 7.23 -22.88
C SER A 628 -1.89 5.96 -23.57
N GLY A 629 -1.00 5.00 -23.86
CA GLY A 629 -1.37 3.73 -24.48
C GLY A 629 -2.26 2.87 -23.58
N GLN A 630 -1.92 2.81 -22.28
CA GLN A 630 -2.76 2.15 -21.27
C GLN A 630 -4.18 2.72 -21.26
N THR A 631 -4.30 4.05 -21.13
CA THR A 631 -5.60 4.71 -21.08
C THR A 631 -6.39 4.51 -22.37
N CYS A 632 -5.74 4.50 -23.54
CA CYS A 632 -6.39 4.21 -24.81
C CYS A 632 -6.99 2.80 -24.84
N ALA A 633 -6.18 1.77 -24.53
CA ALA A 633 -6.61 0.37 -24.53
C ALA A 633 -7.79 0.12 -23.57
N GLU A 634 -7.70 0.69 -22.37
CA GLU A 634 -8.73 0.60 -21.35
C GLU A 634 -10.01 1.35 -21.75
N THR A 635 -9.90 2.56 -22.29
CA THR A 635 -11.04 3.37 -22.74
C THR A 635 -11.80 2.69 -23.89
N LEU A 636 -11.09 2.05 -24.84
CA LEU A 636 -11.73 1.27 -25.91
C LEU A 636 -12.64 0.17 -25.34
N ARG A 637 -12.14 -0.58 -24.35
CA ARG A 637 -12.90 -1.66 -23.71
C ARG A 637 -14.03 -1.15 -22.82
N GLN A 638 -13.82 -0.04 -22.12
CA GLN A 638 -14.85 0.63 -21.32
C GLN A 638 -16.01 1.13 -22.19
N ASN A 639 -15.73 1.55 -23.43
CA ASN A 639 -16.72 2.06 -24.38
C ASN A 639 -17.22 0.99 -25.37
N GLY A 640 -17.07 -0.28 -25.02
CA GLY A 640 -17.76 -1.38 -25.68
C GLY A 640 -17.13 -1.87 -26.97
N TYR A 641 -15.91 -1.44 -27.31
CA TYR A 641 -15.19 -1.99 -28.46
C TYR A 641 -14.80 -3.45 -28.17
N HIS A 642 -15.27 -4.39 -29.00
CA HIS A 642 -15.00 -5.82 -28.87
C HIS A 642 -14.06 -6.36 -29.95
N GLY A 643 -13.62 -5.52 -30.90
CA GLY A 643 -12.61 -5.90 -31.89
C GLY A 643 -11.23 -6.15 -31.28
N ARG A 644 -10.27 -6.54 -32.11
CA ARG A 644 -8.93 -6.91 -31.66
C ARG A 644 -8.15 -5.66 -31.22
N ILE A 645 -7.54 -5.69 -30.04
CA ILE A 645 -6.65 -4.62 -29.56
C ILE A 645 -5.27 -5.21 -29.36
N ILE A 646 -4.27 -4.58 -29.97
CA ILE A 646 -2.86 -4.96 -29.83
C ILE A 646 -2.07 -3.77 -29.30
N MET A 647 -1.28 -3.97 -28.26
CA MET A 647 -0.41 -2.95 -27.68
C MET A 647 1.06 -3.36 -27.82
N ILE A 648 1.83 -2.57 -28.56
CA ILE A 648 3.25 -2.77 -28.83
C ILE A 648 4.06 -1.97 -27.81
N CYS A 649 4.89 -2.65 -27.02
CA CYS A 649 5.67 -2.09 -25.94
C CYS A 649 7.15 -2.39 -26.14
N LYS A 650 7.96 -1.35 -26.36
CA LYS A 650 9.43 -1.49 -26.49
C LYS A 650 10.07 -2.05 -25.22
N GLU A 651 9.55 -1.69 -24.05
CA GLU A 651 10.06 -2.18 -22.78
C GLU A 651 9.49 -3.57 -22.46
N ASN A 652 10.23 -4.36 -21.68
CA ASN A 652 9.81 -5.69 -21.24
C ASN A 652 8.84 -5.66 -20.04
N PHE A 653 8.06 -4.59 -19.93
CA PHE A 653 7.16 -4.34 -18.80
C PHE A 653 5.79 -3.91 -19.32
N LEU A 654 4.73 -4.32 -18.61
CA LEU A 654 3.41 -3.74 -18.80
C LEU A 654 3.43 -2.26 -18.41
N PRO A 655 2.49 -1.44 -18.93
CA PRO A 655 2.39 -0.03 -18.58
C PRO A 655 2.46 0.25 -17.08
N TYR A 656 3.24 1.27 -16.71
CA TYR A 656 3.53 1.62 -15.32
C TYR A 656 3.64 3.15 -15.12
N ASP A 657 3.53 3.61 -13.86
CA ASP A 657 3.60 5.02 -13.47
C ASP A 657 5.05 5.55 -13.52
N ARG A 658 5.40 6.21 -14.62
CA ARG A 658 6.73 6.81 -14.82
C ARG A 658 7.01 8.00 -13.91
N VAL A 659 6.01 8.63 -13.29
CA VAL A 659 6.23 9.78 -12.37
C VAL A 659 6.97 9.30 -11.11
N ARG A 660 6.81 8.03 -10.75
CA ARG A 660 7.47 7.42 -9.58
C ARG A 660 8.97 7.16 -9.79
N VAL A 661 9.40 6.93 -11.03
CA VAL A 661 10.78 6.58 -11.39
C VAL A 661 11.79 7.63 -10.91
N SER A 662 11.49 8.92 -11.06
CA SER A 662 12.39 10.01 -10.65
C SER A 662 12.26 10.45 -9.20
N LYS A 663 11.21 10.03 -8.50
CA LYS A 663 10.91 10.42 -7.12
C LYS A 663 11.32 9.36 -6.10
N ALA A 664 11.32 8.09 -6.52
CA ALA A 664 11.79 6.96 -5.74
C ALA A 664 12.45 5.94 -6.67
N MET A 665 13.77 5.99 -6.81
CA MET A 665 14.52 5.13 -7.73
C MET A 665 14.65 3.67 -7.26
N ASN A 666 14.23 3.36 -6.03
CA ASN A 666 14.31 2.04 -5.39
C ASN A 666 12.99 1.24 -5.51
N LYS A 667 12.23 1.45 -6.58
CA LYS A 667 10.93 0.81 -6.79
C LYS A 667 11.04 -0.38 -7.71
N SER A 668 10.34 -1.46 -7.38
CA SER A 668 10.14 -2.60 -8.29
C SER A 668 9.03 -2.29 -9.29
N ILE A 669 8.96 -3.06 -10.38
CA ILE A 669 7.89 -2.87 -11.38
C ILE A 669 6.51 -3.11 -10.75
N ASP A 670 6.39 -4.07 -9.85
CA ASP A 670 5.13 -4.42 -9.18
C ASP A 670 4.59 -3.25 -8.32
N ASP A 671 5.46 -2.39 -7.79
CA ASP A 671 5.07 -1.21 -6.99
C ASP A 671 4.39 -0.11 -7.80
N ILE A 672 4.64 -0.08 -9.12
CA ILE A 672 4.30 1.06 -9.98
C ILE A 672 3.56 0.66 -11.28
N GLN A 673 3.34 -0.64 -11.52
CA GLN A 673 2.56 -1.12 -12.65
C GLN A 673 1.12 -0.61 -12.59
N LEU A 674 0.57 -0.15 -13.71
CA LEU A 674 -0.74 0.50 -13.75
C LEU A 674 -1.91 -0.47 -13.65
N ARG A 675 -1.79 -1.63 -14.29
CA ARG A 675 -2.76 -2.72 -14.22
C ARG A 675 -2.02 -4.06 -14.11
N PRO A 676 -2.54 -5.04 -13.37
CA PRO A 676 -1.97 -6.38 -13.35
C PRO A 676 -2.11 -7.04 -14.73
N LYS A 677 -1.30 -8.08 -15.01
CA LYS A 677 -1.40 -8.84 -16.27
C LYS A 677 -2.82 -9.35 -16.55
N THR A 678 -3.50 -9.82 -15.50
CA THR A 678 -4.89 -10.32 -15.55
C THR A 678 -5.84 -9.31 -16.16
N PHE A 679 -5.67 -8.01 -15.91
CA PHE A 679 -6.50 -6.99 -16.55
C PHE A 679 -6.44 -7.03 -18.08
N TYR A 680 -5.23 -7.21 -18.66
CA TYR A 680 -5.06 -7.25 -20.11
C TYR A 680 -5.64 -8.54 -20.70
N ASP A 681 -5.38 -9.66 -20.03
CA ASP A 681 -5.89 -10.98 -20.42
C ASP A 681 -7.43 -10.98 -20.39
N ASP A 682 -8.03 -10.58 -19.26
CA ASP A 682 -9.49 -10.50 -19.09
C ASP A 682 -10.10 -9.58 -20.15
N ASN A 683 -9.45 -8.46 -20.44
CA ASN A 683 -9.92 -7.51 -21.44
C ASN A 683 -9.54 -7.87 -22.88
N LYS A 684 -8.92 -9.02 -23.14
CA LYS A 684 -8.50 -9.44 -24.48
C LYS A 684 -7.68 -8.34 -25.17
N ILE A 685 -6.72 -7.78 -24.46
CA ILE A 685 -5.75 -6.80 -24.97
C ILE A 685 -4.44 -7.55 -25.15
N GLU A 686 -4.03 -7.75 -26.39
CA GLU A 686 -2.77 -8.42 -26.70
C GLU A 686 -1.60 -7.48 -26.42
N THR A 687 -0.62 -7.93 -25.63
CA THR A 687 0.56 -7.12 -25.29
C THR A 687 1.82 -7.73 -25.89
N PHE A 688 2.50 -6.96 -26.72
CA PHE A 688 3.77 -7.32 -27.36
C PHE A 688 4.87 -6.58 -26.62
N LEU A 689 5.39 -7.20 -25.55
CA LEU A 689 6.48 -6.66 -24.73
C LEU A 689 7.82 -6.85 -25.45
N ASN A 690 8.83 -6.05 -25.07
CA ASN A 690 10.16 -6.08 -25.68
C ASN A 690 10.13 -6.00 -27.23
N THR A 691 9.15 -5.27 -27.76
CA THR A 691 8.87 -5.18 -29.20
C THR A 691 8.78 -3.72 -29.61
N GLU A 692 9.64 -3.31 -30.53
CA GLU A 692 9.69 -1.94 -31.03
C GLU A 692 9.02 -1.83 -32.40
N ALA A 693 8.28 -0.74 -32.63
CA ALA A 693 7.84 -0.38 -33.97
C ALA A 693 8.99 0.34 -34.69
N VAL A 694 9.43 -0.18 -35.83
CA VAL A 694 10.62 0.32 -36.55
C VAL A 694 10.30 1.03 -37.86
N SER A 695 9.11 0.83 -38.42
CA SER A 695 8.58 1.65 -39.51
C SER A 695 7.06 1.57 -39.58
N LEU A 696 6.44 2.63 -40.10
CA LEU A 696 5.01 2.69 -40.40
C LEU A 696 4.82 2.92 -41.90
N ASN A 697 3.88 2.23 -42.54
CA ASN A 697 3.44 2.51 -43.90
C ASN A 697 1.94 2.81 -43.91
N ALA A 698 1.60 4.10 -43.88
CA ALA A 698 0.21 4.54 -43.81
C ALA A 698 -0.59 4.19 -45.07
N SER A 699 0.04 4.14 -46.25
CA SER A 699 -0.66 3.81 -47.50
C SER A 699 -1.14 2.35 -47.57
N LYS A 700 -0.51 1.46 -46.78
CA LYS A 700 -0.84 0.04 -46.69
C LYS A 700 -1.51 -0.36 -45.38
N ASN A 701 -1.65 0.57 -44.43
CA ASN A 701 -2.05 0.32 -43.05
C ASN A 701 -1.22 -0.77 -42.38
N GLU A 702 0.11 -0.69 -42.52
CA GLU A 702 1.06 -1.68 -42.03
C GLU A 702 2.07 -1.05 -41.08
N ILE A 703 2.38 -1.73 -39.97
CA ILE A 703 3.49 -1.40 -39.07
C ILE A 703 4.50 -2.54 -39.05
N THR A 704 5.78 -2.22 -39.14
CA THR A 704 6.88 -3.19 -39.06
C THR A 704 7.44 -3.20 -37.64
N LEU A 705 7.62 -4.39 -37.08
CA LEU A 705 8.15 -4.61 -35.74
C LEU A 705 9.66 -4.89 -35.79
N SER A 706 10.34 -4.81 -34.65
CA SER A 706 11.77 -5.13 -34.50
C SER A 706 12.11 -6.59 -34.81
N SER A 707 11.12 -7.49 -34.84
CA SER A 707 11.25 -8.86 -35.33
C SER A 707 11.28 -8.98 -36.87
N ASN A 708 11.04 -7.87 -37.59
CA ASN A 708 10.70 -7.80 -39.01
C ASN A 708 9.30 -8.31 -39.37
N ASP A 709 8.47 -8.66 -38.38
CA ASP A 709 7.07 -8.98 -38.64
C ASP A 709 6.31 -7.73 -39.09
N ILE A 710 5.42 -7.92 -40.05
CA ILE A 710 4.53 -6.87 -40.57
C ILE A 710 3.12 -7.13 -40.02
N MET A 711 2.57 -6.12 -39.34
CA MET A 711 1.24 -6.17 -38.76
C MET A 711 0.32 -5.17 -39.46
N LYS A 712 -0.85 -5.64 -39.89
CA LYS A 712 -1.91 -4.78 -40.42
C LYS A 712 -2.78 -4.22 -39.31
N TYR A 713 -3.28 -3.01 -39.51
CA TYR A 713 -4.23 -2.36 -38.61
C TYR A 713 -5.38 -1.73 -39.40
N ASP A 714 -6.53 -1.58 -38.75
CA ASP A 714 -7.64 -0.77 -39.26
C ASP A 714 -7.56 0.66 -38.71
N ARG A 715 -7.14 0.79 -37.44
CA ARG A 715 -6.80 2.07 -36.80
C ARG A 715 -5.58 1.92 -35.93
N ILE A 716 -4.78 2.99 -35.84
CA ILE A 716 -3.55 2.99 -35.04
C ILE A 716 -3.46 4.24 -34.17
N PHE A 717 -3.09 4.04 -32.90
CA PHE A 717 -2.77 5.11 -31.96
C PHE A 717 -1.28 5.05 -31.60
N ILE A 718 -0.55 6.13 -31.88
CA ILE A 718 0.89 6.22 -31.68
C ILE A 718 1.17 7.10 -30.46
N ALA A 719 1.77 6.50 -29.43
CA ALA A 719 2.06 7.13 -28.15
C ALA A 719 3.45 6.71 -27.63
N THR A 720 4.47 6.83 -28.50
CA THR A 720 5.85 6.38 -28.26
C THR A 720 6.63 7.26 -27.28
N GLY A 721 6.06 8.41 -26.90
CA GLY A 721 6.62 9.32 -25.92
C GLY A 721 8.01 9.84 -26.29
N SER A 722 8.80 10.16 -25.26
CA SER A 722 10.16 10.65 -25.41
C SER A 722 11.23 9.77 -24.76
N ARG A 723 12.49 9.98 -25.15
CA ARG A 723 13.70 9.44 -24.51
C ARG A 723 14.55 10.58 -23.93
N ALA A 724 15.43 10.26 -22.98
CA ALA A 724 16.34 11.25 -22.40
C ALA A 724 17.43 11.66 -23.40
N ARG A 725 17.73 12.96 -23.47
CA ARG A 725 18.80 13.49 -24.32
C ARG A 725 20.17 13.15 -23.73
N LYS A 726 21.11 12.76 -24.60
CA LYS A 726 22.53 12.57 -24.24
C LYS A 726 23.38 13.67 -24.88
N PRO A 727 24.34 14.27 -24.15
CA PRO A 727 25.25 15.25 -24.74
C PRO A 727 26.28 14.54 -25.63
N ASN A 728 26.63 15.15 -26.76
CA ASN A 728 27.73 14.69 -27.60
C ASN A 728 29.03 15.39 -27.15
N VAL A 729 29.63 14.89 -26.08
CA VAL A 729 30.91 15.39 -25.53
C VAL A 729 31.81 14.21 -25.19
N PRO A 730 33.14 14.34 -25.25
CA PRO A 730 34.05 13.23 -24.97
C PRO A 730 33.77 12.57 -23.62
N GLY A 731 33.68 11.24 -23.63
CA GLY A 731 33.49 10.42 -22.42
C GLY A 731 32.03 10.20 -22.01
N SER A 732 31.05 10.58 -22.83
CA SER A 732 29.61 10.36 -22.54
C SER A 732 29.19 8.89 -22.43
N GLU A 733 30.07 7.97 -22.81
CA GLU A 733 29.84 6.53 -22.90
C GLU A 733 30.44 5.75 -21.71
N LEU A 734 30.99 6.43 -20.70
CA LEU A 734 31.45 5.80 -19.47
C LEU A 734 30.28 5.15 -18.70
N LYS A 735 30.54 3.99 -18.09
CA LYS A 735 29.51 3.05 -17.59
C LYS A 735 28.61 3.59 -16.45
N ASN A 736 29.10 4.57 -15.68
CA ASN A 736 28.47 5.18 -14.52
C ASN A 736 27.93 6.60 -14.83
N ILE A 737 27.63 6.87 -16.10
CA ILE A 737 26.87 8.02 -16.56
C ILE A 737 25.48 7.55 -16.98
N PHE A 738 24.47 8.03 -16.29
CA PHE A 738 23.09 7.58 -16.43
C PHE A 738 22.19 8.68 -17.00
N THR A 739 21.21 8.25 -17.79
CA THR A 739 19.95 8.99 -17.98
C THR A 739 18.91 8.47 -17.00
N LEU A 740 17.80 9.18 -16.82
CA LEU A 740 16.68 8.68 -16.03
C LEU A 740 15.35 8.86 -16.78
N ARG A 741 14.79 7.76 -17.29
CA ARG A 741 13.53 7.73 -18.04
C ARG A 741 12.68 6.50 -17.73
N ASN A 742 13.30 5.34 -17.58
CA ASN A 742 12.62 4.07 -17.32
C ASN A 742 13.02 3.46 -15.96
N ILE A 743 12.37 2.36 -15.57
CA ILE A 743 12.62 1.72 -14.27
C ILE A 743 14.02 1.08 -14.18
N ASN A 744 14.56 0.57 -15.29
CA ASN A 744 15.91 0.02 -15.32
C ASN A 744 16.93 1.13 -15.06
N ASP A 745 16.76 2.31 -15.67
CA ASP A 745 17.61 3.47 -15.41
C ASP A 745 17.66 3.82 -13.91
N ALA A 746 16.49 3.84 -13.25
CA ALA A 746 16.37 4.12 -11.82
C ALA A 746 17.09 3.07 -10.97
N ASN A 747 16.84 1.78 -11.24
CA ASN A 747 17.45 0.68 -10.51
C ASN A 747 18.97 0.65 -10.68
N GLU A 748 19.47 0.87 -11.91
CA GLU A 748 20.91 0.95 -12.19
C GLU A 748 21.57 2.11 -11.44
N ILE A 749 20.91 3.26 -11.34
CA ILE A 749 21.40 4.39 -10.52
C ILE A 749 21.44 3.99 -9.05
N GLU A 750 20.33 3.51 -8.49
CA GLU A 750 20.22 3.15 -7.07
C GLU A 750 21.28 2.11 -6.66
N GLU A 751 21.54 1.11 -7.50
CA GLU A 751 22.56 0.08 -7.27
C GLU A 751 24.00 0.65 -7.17
N LYS A 752 24.26 1.79 -7.80
CA LYS A 752 25.60 2.43 -7.80
C LYS A 752 25.76 3.46 -6.69
N LEU A 753 24.67 3.98 -6.12
CA LEU A 753 24.74 4.97 -5.06
C LEU A 753 25.34 4.37 -3.79
N THR A 754 26.30 5.09 -3.19
CA THR A 754 26.85 4.75 -1.88
C THR A 754 26.96 6.02 -1.04
N SER A 755 27.02 5.87 0.28
CA SER A 755 27.24 6.99 1.20
C SER A 755 28.55 7.75 0.99
N LYS A 756 29.46 7.22 0.17
CA LYS A 756 30.74 7.85 -0.20
C LYS A 756 30.72 8.51 -1.58
N SER A 757 29.68 8.29 -2.38
CA SER A 757 29.65 8.73 -3.77
C SER A 757 29.60 10.26 -3.88
N HIS A 758 30.34 10.80 -4.84
CA HIS A 758 30.17 12.16 -5.36
C HIS A 758 29.30 12.09 -6.63
N VAL A 759 28.08 12.60 -6.54
CA VAL A 759 27.12 12.57 -7.65
C VAL A 759 27.09 13.93 -8.33
N VAL A 760 27.34 13.95 -9.64
CA VAL A 760 27.10 15.11 -10.50
C VAL A 760 25.75 14.97 -11.18
N ILE A 761 24.92 16.00 -11.10
CA ILE A 761 23.68 16.10 -11.85
C ILE A 761 23.90 17.09 -12.99
N LEU A 762 23.84 16.61 -14.23
CA LEU A 762 23.95 17.48 -15.40
C LEU A 762 22.56 17.95 -15.79
N GLY A 763 22.24 19.22 -15.50
CA GLY A 763 20.96 19.84 -15.81
C GLY A 763 20.13 20.18 -14.56
N SER A 764 19.52 21.36 -14.58
CA SER A 764 18.71 21.92 -13.49
C SER A 764 17.21 21.98 -13.86
N SER A 765 16.74 20.96 -14.58
CA SER A 765 15.33 20.73 -14.96
C SER A 765 14.65 19.76 -13.97
N PHE A 766 13.36 19.45 -14.14
CA PHE A 766 12.63 18.60 -13.19
C PHE A 766 13.33 17.29 -12.86
N ILE A 767 13.71 16.49 -13.88
CA ILE A 767 14.36 15.19 -13.65
C ILE A 767 15.69 15.36 -12.92
N GLY A 768 16.49 16.37 -13.29
CA GLY A 768 17.74 16.66 -12.59
C GLY A 768 17.52 17.05 -11.14
N MET A 769 16.58 17.96 -10.88
CA MET A 769 16.27 18.43 -9.53
C MET A 769 15.63 17.34 -8.66
N GLU A 770 14.73 16.51 -9.20
CA GLU A 770 14.16 15.36 -8.50
C GLU A 770 15.24 14.31 -8.18
N SER A 771 16.13 14.02 -9.14
CA SER A 771 17.27 13.11 -8.92
C SER A 771 18.23 13.64 -7.85
N ALA A 772 18.51 14.94 -7.88
CA ALA A 772 19.35 15.59 -6.86
C ALA A 772 18.70 15.50 -5.47
N ALA A 773 17.38 15.74 -5.38
CA ALA A 773 16.66 15.62 -4.12
C ALA A 773 16.66 14.19 -3.58
N TYR A 774 16.53 13.20 -4.46
CA TYR A 774 16.61 11.78 -4.11
C TYR A 774 18.01 11.36 -3.62
N CYS A 775 19.07 11.93 -4.20
CA CYS A 775 20.45 11.58 -3.83
C CYS A 775 20.95 12.31 -2.58
N ALA A 776 20.39 13.49 -2.25
CA ALA A 776 21.00 14.45 -1.32
C ALA A 776 21.31 13.91 0.09
N ASP A 777 20.51 12.97 0.60
CA ASP A 777 20.70 12.34 1.92
C ASP A 777 21.34 10.93 1.84
N LYS A 778 21.61 10.43 0.62
CA LYS A 778 22.14 9.09 0.37
C LYS A 778 23.64 9.05 0.06
N VAL A 779 24.22 10.18 -0.35
CA VAL A 779 25.59 10.24 -0.87
C VAL A 779 26.44 11.30 -0.18
N ALA A 780 27.75 11.28 -0.40
CA ALA A 780 28.67 12.22 0.26
C ALA A 780 28.50 13.65 -0.24
N LYS A 781 28.24 13.82 -1.54
CA LYS A 781 28.05 15.14 -2.16
C LYS A 781 27.21 15.05 -3.42
N VAL A 782 26.32 16.03 -3.61
CA VAL A 782 25.60 16.25 -4.87
C VAL A 782 25.99 17.61 -5.43
N THR A 783 26.41 17.65 -6.69
CA THR A 783 26.71 18.90 -7.42
C THR A 783 25.86 18.99 -8.69
N ILE A 784 25.02 20.01 -8.80
CA ILE A 784 24.19 20.28 -9.98
C ILE A 784 24.93 21.25 -10.91
N ILE A 785 25.06 20.89 -12.18
CA ILE A 785 25.62 21.75 -13.23
C ILE A 785 24.48 22.25 -14.11
N GLY A 786 24.22 23.56 -14.05
CA GLY A 786 23.12 24.20 -14.77
C GLY A 786 23.59 25.23 -15.80
N LYS A 787 22.94 25.26 -16.97
CA LYS A 787 23.25 26.25 -18.03
C LYS A 787 22.68 27.65 -17.75
N HIS A 788 21.61 27.73 -16.96
CA HIS A 788 20.95 28.99 -16.59
C HIS A 788 21.47 29.52 -15.25
N GLU A 789 20.97 30.67 -14.83
CA GLU A 789 21.32 31.31 -13.56
C GLU A 789 20.66 30.63 -12.35
N VAL A 790 19.42 30.16 -12.50
CA VAL A 790 18.68 29.44 -11.44
C VAL A 790 17.94 28.25 -12.03
N PRO A 791 17.67 27.19 -11.24
CA PRO A 791 16.87 26.05 -11.69
C PRO A 791 15.46 26.47 -12.07
N LEU A 792 14.86 25.76 -13.03
CA LEU A 792 13.45 25.89 -13.44
C LEU A 792 12.99 27.33 -13.83
N LYS A 793 13.93 28.23 -14.17
CA LYS A 793 13.64 29.64 -14.49
C LYS A 793 12.59 29.81 -15.58
N GLU A 794 12.68 29.03 -16.66
CA GLU A 794 11.79 29.14 -17.82
C GLU A 794 10.32 28.88 -17.47
N LEU A 795 10.07 28.11 -16.41
CA LEU A 795 8.71 27.72 -16.02
C LEU A 795 8.21 28.49 -14.82
N PHE A 796 9.00 28.58 -13.75
CA PHE A 796 8.57 29.22 -12.51
C PHE A 796 9.03 30.68 -12.36
N GLY A 797 9.90 31.15 -13.25
CA GLY A 797 10.51 32.47 -13.11
C GLY A 797 11.69 32.51 -12.14
N GLU A 798 12.36 33.65 -12.12
CA GLU A 798 13.63 33.79 -11.40
C GLU A 798 13.47 33.76 -9.87
N ALA A 799 12.43 34.40 -9.33
CA ALA A 799 12.23 34.48 -7.88
C ALA A 799 11.99 33.09 -7.25
N ILE A 800 11.07 32.31 -7.83
CA ILE A 800 10.80 30.93 -7.39
C ILE A 800 12.03 30.04 -7.64
N GLY A 801 12.70 30.17 -8.79
CA GLY A 801 13.94 29.45 -9.09
C GLY A 801 15.05 29.70 -8.05
N LYS A 802 15.28 30.96 -7.64
CA LYS A 802 16.21 31.32 -6.55
C LYS A 802 15.82 30.66 -5.24
N ARG A 803 14.52 30.63 -4.91
CA ARG A 803 14.05 30.01 -3.68
C ARG A 803 14.24 28.50 -3.68
N ILE A 804 13.95 27.82 -4.79
CA ILE A 804 14.21 26.39 -4.98
C ILE A 804 15.71 26.10 -4.82
N MET A 805 16.57 26.91 -5.45
CA MET A 805 18.02 26.78 -5.29
C MET A 805 18.46 26.85 -3.82
N LYS A 806 18.01 27.86 -3.06
CA LYS A 806 18.27 27.97 -1.62
C LYS A 806 17.77 26.76 -0.81
N LEU A 807 16.63 26.18 -1.20
CA LEU A 807 16.10 24.97 -0.55
C LEU A 807 17.09 23.80 -0.72
N PHE A 808 17.61 23.60 -1.93
CA PHE A 808 18.59 22.56 -2.22
C PHE A 808 19.95 22.82 -1.54
N GLU A 809 20.43 24.06 -1.53
CA GLU A 809 21.65 24.45 -0.82
C GLU A 809 21.55 24.16 0.69
N SER A 810 20.37 24.40 1.30
CA SER A 810 20.11 24.04 2.71
C SER A 810 20.14 22.52 2.97
N LYS A 811 20.13 21.71 1.91
CA LYS A 811 20.24 20.24 1.93
C LYS A 811 21.60 19.77 1.41
N ASN A 812 22.62 20.62 1.51
CA ASN A 812 24.01 20.31 1.13
C ASN A 812 24.19 19.96 -0.36
N VAL A 813 23.31 20.45 -1.23
CA VAL A 813 23.46 20.35 -2.69
C VAL A 813 24.18 21.58 -3.22
N GLU A 814 25.28 21.38 -3.95
CA GLU A 814 26.05 22.45 -4.56
C GLU A 814 25.54 22.76 -5.97
N PHE A 815 25.49 24.04 -6.35
CA PHE A 815 25.13 24.46 -7.70
C PHE A 815 26.31 25.12 -8.41
N LEU A 816 26.59 24.65 -9.62
CA LEU A 816 27.50 25.25 -10.58
C LEU A 816 26.68 25.78 -11.76
N MET A 817 26.12 26.98 -11.57
CA MET A 817 25.23 27.64 -12.53
C MET A 817 26.01 28.42 -13.60
N ARG A 818 25.36 28.66 -14.74
CA ARG A 818 25.96 29.27 -15.95
C ARG A 818 27.22 28.52 -16.42
N LYS A 819 27.26 27.20 -16.19
CA LYS A 819 28.38 26.34 -16.61
C LYS A 819 27.97 25.41 -17.75
N LYS A 820 28.96 25.00 -18.53
CA LYS A 820 28.81 24.01 -19.60
C LYS A 820 29.86 22.92 -19.40
N ILE A 821 29.46 21.68 -19.60
CA ILE A 821 30.37 20.55 -19.60
C ILE A 821 31.20 20.56 -20.90
N LYS A 822 32.48 20.24 -20.79
CA LYS A 822 33.41 20.06 -21.91
C LYS A 822 33.68 18.58 -22.18
N ALA A 823 33.89 17.78 -21.14
CA ALA A 823 34.13 16.35 -21.23
C ALA A 823 33.83 15.63 -19.91
N PHE A 824 33.51 14.35 -19.99
CA PHE A 824 33.55 13.41 -18.86
C PHE A 824 34.94 12.77 -18.80
N VAL A 825 35.48 12.63 -17.59
CA VAL A 825 36.85 12.17 -17.36
C VAL A 825 36.82 10.76 -16.75
N GLY A 826 37.49 9.81 -17.39
CA GLY A 826 37.54 8.41 -16.98
C GLY A 826 38.17 7.51 -18.04
N ILE A 827 38.35 6.22 -17.71
CA ILE A 827 38.76 5.18 -18.67
C ILE A 827 37.56 4.27 -18.94
N GLU A 828 37.14 3.49 -17.93
CA GLU A 828 35.90 2.71 -17.99
C GLU A 828 34.75 3.35 -17.23
N ASN A 829 35.08 4.02 -16.14
CA ASN A 829 34.16 4.69 -15.24
C ASN A 829 34.59 6.16 -15.09
N LEU A 830 33.60 7.03 -14.95
CA LEU A 830 33.68 8.42 -14.54
C LEU A 830 34.42 8.52 -13.21
N VAL A 831 35.39 9.44 -13.19
CA VAL A 831 36.08 9.92 -11.97
C VAL A 831 35.92 11.43 -11.78
N GLY A 832 35.40 12.12 -12.80
CA GLY A 832 35.10 13.55 -12.75
C GLY A 832 34.59 14.12 -14.06
N VAL A 833 34.21 15.40 -14.03
CA VAL A 833 33.77 16.18 -15.18
C VAL A 833 34.66 17.40 -15.37
N GLU A 834 34.97 17.74 -16.62
CA GLU A 834 35.67 18.97 -17.00
C GLU A 834 34.68 19.97 -17.59
N LEU A 835 34.70 21.20 -17.11
CA LEU A 835 33.86 22.30 -17.60
C LEU A 835 34.59 23.13 -18.66
N THR A 836 33.86 23.90 -19.44
CA THR A 836 34.42 24.72 -20.53
C THR A 836 35.36 25.84 -20.06
N ASP A 837 35.30 26.22 -18.80
CA ASP A 837 36.22 27.20 -18.19
C ASP A 837 37.50 26.56 -17.62
N GLY A 838 37.68 25.24 -17.81
CA GLY A 838 38.85 24.49 -17.36
C GLY A 838 38.74 23.92 -15.95
N SER A 839 37.67 24.22 -15.20
CA SER A 839 37.46 23.62 -13.88
C SER A 839 37.15 22.12 -13.98
N LYS A 840 37.58 21.36 -12.97
CA LYS A 840 37.40 19.92 -12.88
C LYS A 840 36.68 19.57 -11.57
N ILE A 841 35.60 18.81 -11.67
CA ILE A 841 34.77 18.40 -10.54
C ILE A 841 34.90 16.88 -10.39
N SER A 842 35.26 16.39 -9.20
CA SER A 842 35.29 14.95 -8.94
C SER A 842 33.86 14.40 -8.92
N ALA A 843 33.65 13.24 -9.54
CA ALA A 843 32.35 12.61 -9.66
C ALA A 843 32.53 11.11 -9.84
N ASP A 844 31.87 10.32 -9.01
CA ASP A 844 31.80 8.86 -9.13
C ASP A 844 30.59 8.44 -9.98
N ILE A 845 29.58 9.30 -10.09
CA ILE A 845 28.35 9.06 -10.84
C ILE A 845 27.90 10.36 -11.49
N CYS A 846 27.38 10.29 -12.71
CA CYS A 846 26.66 11.40 -13.32
C CYS A 846 25.23 10.99 -13.69
N ILE A 847 24.23 11.80 -13.33
CA ILE A 847 22.84 11.64 -13.78
C ILE A 847 22.47 12.82 -14.69
N MET A 848 21.99 12.53 -15.89
CA MET A 848 21.69 13.53 -16.92
C MET A 848 20.20 13.89 -16.93
N GLY A 849 19.91 15.15 -16.61
CA GLY A 849 18.59 15.79 -16.66
C GLY A 849 18.57 16.98 -17.62
N ILE A 850 19.09 16.79 -18.85
CA ILE A 850 19.27 17.87 -19.85
C ILE A 850 18.14 17.98 -20.89
N GLY A 851 17.00 17.37 -20.61
CA GLY A 851 15.83 17.36 -21.49
C GLY A 851 15.64 16.04 -22.23
N SER A 852 14.68 16.02 -23.16
CA SER A 852 14.25 14.84 -23.88
C SER A 852 14.24 15.04 -25.40
N GLU A 853 14.07 13.92 -26.11
CA GLU A 853 13.89 13.81 -27.56
C GLU A 853 12.67 12.94 -27.85
N LEU A 854 11.87 13.30 -28.84
CA LEU A 854 10.65 12.58 -29.20
C LEU A 854 10.99 11.30 -30.00
N ASN A 855 10.32 10.19 -29.70
CA ASN A 855 10.55 8.92 -30.39
C ASN A 855 9.70 8.82 -31.67
N THR A 856 10.06 9.59 -32.70
CA THR A 856 9.29 9.71 -33.95
C THR A 856 10.09 9.39 -35.21
N GLU A 857 11.34 8.94 -35.07
CA GLU A 857 12.24 8.65 -36.20
C GLU A 857 11.66 7.60 -37.17
N PHE A 858 10.96 6.60 -36.64
CA PHE A 858 10.33 5.53 -37.43
C PHE A 858 9.15 6.01 -38.31
N LEU A 859 8.74 7.28 -38.17
CA LEU A 859 7.64 7.88 -38.92
C LEU A 859 8.08 8.67 -40.15
N HIS A 860 9.37 8.92 -40.36
CA HIS A 860 9.85 9.79 -41.45
C HIS A 860 9.34 9.41 -42.84
N ASP A 861 9.33 8.11 -43.15
CA ASP A 861 8.87 7.59 -44.46
C ASP A 861 7.44 7.04 -44.40
N SER A 862 6.69 7.36 -43.34
CA SER A 862 5.35 6.80 -43.13
C SER A 862 4.24 7.49 -43.94
N GLY A 863 4.51 8.70 -44.44
CA GLY A 863 3.54 9.61 -45.02
C GLY A 863 2.95 10.63 -44.04
N LEU A 864 3.20 10.47 -42.73
CA LEU A 864 2.84 11.48 -41.73
C LEU A 864 3.76 12.70 -41.84
N THR A 865 3.20 13.87 -41.57
CA THR A 865 4.01 15.09 -41.42
C THR A 865 4.64 15.12 -40.03
N VAL A 866 5.96 14.90 -39.99
CA VAL A 866 6.77 15.06 -38.76
C VAL A 866 7.34 16.48 -38.72
N ASN A 867 7.06 17.23 -37.66
CA ASN A 867 7.55 18.59 -37.47
C ASN A 867 9.07 18.62 -37.24
N SER A 868 9.69 19.79 -37.37
CA SER A 868 11.13 19.97 -37.18
C SER A 868 11.63 19.62 -35.78
N ASP A 869 10.76 19.71 -34.76
CA ASP A 869 11.04 19.33 -33.38
C ASP A 869 10.73 17.85 -33.08
N GLY A 870 10.30 17.10 -34.10
CA GLY A 870 9.91 15.69 -34.01
C GLY A 870 8.45 15.47 -33.60
N SER A 871 7.68 16.52 -33.29
CA SER A 871 6.27 16.38 -32.91
C SER A 871 5.36 16.09 -34.11
N ILE A 872 4.14 15.58 -33.85
CA ILE A 872 3.14 15.33 -34.89
C ILE A 872 1.91 16.19 -34.64
N ASP A 873 1.51 16.96 -35.65
CA ASP A 873 0.30 17.77 -35.61
C ASP A 873 -0.95 16.90 -35.58
N THR A 874 -1.89 17.28 -34.71
CA THR A 874 -3.21 16.66 -34.64
C THR A 874 -4.33 17.71 -34.68
N ASN A 875 -5.54 17.26 -35.03
CA ASN A 875 -6.76 18.03 -34.80
C ASN A 875 -7.25 17.85 -33.34
N SER A 876 -8.35 18.52 -32.95
CA SER A 876 -8.93 18.39 -31.60
C SER A 876 -9.44 16.99 -31.26
N TYR A 877 -9.49 16.07 -32.22
CA TYR A 877 -9.89 14.66 -32.05
C TYR A 877 -8.67 13.71 -31.96
N LEU A 878 -7.46 14.27 -31.96
CA LEU A 878 -6.17 13.58 -31.99
C LEU A 878 -5.85 12.80 -33.27
N GLU A 879 -6.61 13.04 -34.33
CA GLU A 879 -6.33 12.47 -35.64
C GLU A 879 -5.25 13.30 -36.35
N THR A 880 -4.37 12.62 -37.08
CA THR A 880 -3.29 13.21 -37.87
C THR A 880 -3.80 13.71 -39.24
N ASN A 881 -2.88 14.10 -40.13
CA ASN A 881 -3.20 14.40 -41.52
C ASN A 881 -3.64 13.17 -42.35
N ILE A 882 -3.48 11.96 -41.82
CA ILE A 882 -3.91 10.72 -42.46
C ILE A 882 -5.08 10.11 -41.65
N PRO A 883 -6.21 9.78 -42.30
CA PRO A 883 -7.34 9.16 -41.61
C PRO A 883 -6.96 7.89 -40.86
N ASN A 884 -7.63 7.63 -39.74
CA ASN A 884 -7.46 6.43 -38.90
C ASN A 884 -6.09 6.31 -38.19
N ILE A 885 -5.24 7.33 -38.28
CA ILE A 885 -3.98 7.42 -37.55
C ILE A 885 -4.10 8.53 -36.50
N TYR A 886 -3.94 8.15 -35.24
CA TYR A 886 -4.05 9.02 -34.08
C TYR A 886 -2.72 9.10 -33.35
N VAL A 887 -2.42 10.26 -32.75
CA VAL A 887 -1.18 10.48 -32.01
C VAL A 887 -1.46 11.09 -30.64
N GLY A 888 -0.76 10.63 -29.61
CA GLY A 888 -0.95 11.07 -28.23
C GLY A 888 0.31 10.99 -27.37
N GLY A 889 0.20 11.40 -26.11
CA GLY A 889 1.35 11.53 -25.20
C GLY A 889 2.33 12.62 -25.65
N ASP A 890 3.61 12.46 -25.27
CA ASP A 890 4.66 13.49 -25.45
C ASP A 890 4.88 13.92 -26.92
N ILE A 891 4.56 13.06 -27.89
CA ILE A 891 4.83 13.31 -29.31
C ILE A 891 3.75 14.14 -30.01
N ALA A 892 2.61 14.35 -29.35
CA ALA A 892 1.46 15.02 -29.95
C ALA A 892 1.58 16.54 -29.81
N ASN A 893 1.52 17.23 -30.95
CA ASN A 893 1.29 18.67 -31.02
C ASN A 893 -0.22 18.91 -31.21
N SER A 894 -0.92 19.07 -30.09
CA SER A 894 -2.40 19.02 -30.04
C SER A 894 -3.00 20.32 -29.53
N PRO A 895 -4.18 20.73 -30.02
CA PRO A 895 -4.88 21.91 -29.48
C PRO A 895 -5.24 21.73 -28.01
N ILE A 896 -4.87 22.70 -27.17
CA ILE A 896 -5.32 22.79 -25.76
C ILE A 896 -6.48 23.78 -25.62
N PHE A 897 -6.92 24.08 -24.40
CA PHE A 897 -8.05 25.00 -24.12
C PHE A 897 -7.96 26.39 -24.79
N THR A 898 -6.76 26.86 -25.14
CA THR A 898 -6.54 28.12 -25.88
C THR A 898 -6.71 28.00 -27.40
N ASN A 899 -7.02 26.80 -27.91
CA ASN A 899 -6.98 26.40 -29.32
C ASN A 899 -5.60 26.51 -29.98
N GLN A 900 -4.54 26.84 -29.23
CA GLN A 900 -3.17 26.74 -29.72
C GLN A 900 -2.69 25.30 -29.61
N ARG A 901 -1.97 24.83 -30.64
CA ARG A 901 -1.29 23.55 -30.56
C ARG A 901 -0.06 23.68 -29.67
N SER A 902 0.16 22.68 -28.83
CA SER A 902 1.35 22.64 -27.98
C SER A 902 1.81 21.21 -27.76
N THR A 903 3.12 21.02 -27.76
CA THR A 903 3.79 19.77 -27.40
C THR A 903 4.11 19.78 -25.91
N ILE A 904 3.33 19.06 -25.10
CA ILE A 904 3.42 19.12 -23.63
C ILE A 904 3.62 17.70 -23.06
N GLY A 905 4.80 17.47 -22.47
CA GLY A 905 5.19 16.18 -21.88
C GLY A 905 4.69 15.97 -20.45
N HIS A 906 3.38 16.11 -20.21
CA HIS A 906 2.77 15.92 -18.89
C HIS A 906 2.00 14.60 -18.79
N TYR A 907 2.15 13.91 -17.66
CA TYR A 907 1.55 12.60 -17.41
C TYR A 907 0.02 12.59 -17.55
N ALA A 908 -0.66 13.54 -16.91
CA ALA A 908 -2.12 13.66 -16.95
C ALA A 908 -2.64 13.94 -18.38
N LEU A 909 -1.96 14.83 -19.11
CA LEU A 909 -2.31 15.15 -20.49
C LEU A 909 -2.13 13.93 -21.40
N ALA A 910 -1.06 13.16 -21.20
CA ALA A 910 -0.83 11.93 -21.96
C ALA A 910 -1.97 10.91 -21.77
N GLN A 911 -2.46 10.72 -20.55
CA GLN A 911 -3.64 9.88 -20.30
C GLN A 911 -4.88 10.46 -21.00
N TYR A 912 -5.08 11.78 -20.92
CA TYR A 912 -6.21 12.43 -21.60
C TYR A 912 -6.16 12.22 -23.11
N HIS A 913 -4.97 12.30 -23.70
CA HIS A 913 -4.78 11.96 -25.12
C HIS A 913 -5.22 10.52 -25.43
N GLY A 914 -4.85 9.55 -24.58
CA GLY A 914 -5.27 8.15 -24.75
C GLY A 914 -6.79 7.99 -24.75
N LYS A 915 -7.49 8.66 -23.82
CA LYS A 915 -8.95 8.65 -23.73
C LYS A 915 -9.61 9.25 -24.98
N ILE A 916 -9.17 10.45 -25.39
CA ILE A 916 -9.75 11.14 -26.56
C ILE A 916 -9.52 10.34 -27.85
N ALA A 917 -8.31 9.82 -28.05
CA ALA A 917 -8.01 8.98 -29.21
C ALA A 917 -8.91 7.75 -29.25
N ALA A 918 -9.05 7.01 -28.14
CA ALA A 918 -9.90 5.83 -28.06
C ALA A 918 -11.38 6.13 -28.43
N LEU A 919 -11.96 7.20 -27.87
CA LEU A 919 -13.34 7.61 -28.17
C LEU A 919 -13.54 7.96 -29.66
N ASN A 920 -12.55 8.60 -30.28
CA ASN A 920 -12.61 8.96 -31.69
C ASN A 920 -12.31 7.79 -32.64
N MET A 921 -11.46 6.85 -32.22
CA MET A 921 -11.25 5.56 -32.91
C MET A 921 -12.53 4.71 -32.96
N ILE A 922 -13.53 4.95 -32.11
CA ILE A 922 -14.85 4.29 -32.18
C ILE A 922 -15.97 5.24 -32.68
N GLY A 923 -15.61 6.43 -33.17
CA GLY A 923 -16.52 7.35 -33.85
C GLY A 923 -17.37 8.26 -32.96
N MET A 924 -17.00 8.47 -31.69
CA MET A 924 -17.79 9.30 -30.75
C MET A 924 -17.63 10.81 -30.95
N LYS A 925 -16.67 11.28 -31.76
CA LYS A 925 -16.42 12.70 -32.06
C LYS A 925 -16.30 13.58 -30.80
N THR A 926 -15.33 13.24 -29.95
CA THR A 926 -15.05 13.94 -28.70
C THR A 926 -13.79 14.81 -28.84
N GLU A 927 -13.91 16.10 -28.53
CA GLU A 927 -12.79 17.05 -28.60
C GLU A 927 -11.93 17.02 -27.34
N LEU A 928 -10.62 17.20 -27.51
CA LEU A 928 -9.67 17.46 -26.44
C LEU A 928 -9.88 18.89 -25.90
N LYS A 929 -10.32 18.99 -24.64
CA LYS A 929 -10.46 20.26 -23.91
C LYS A 929 -9.51 20.30 -22.72
N ALA A 930 -8.22 20.19 -23.00
CA ALA A 930 -7.22 20.05 -21.94
C ALA A 930 -6.74 21.40 -21.40
N VAL A 931 -6.83 21.58 -20.09
CA VAL A 931 -6.05 22.56 -19.34
C VAL A 931 -4.84 21.83 -18.75
N PRO A 932 -3.60 22.09 -19.20
CA PRO A 932 -2.43 21.41 -18.67
C PRO A 932 -2.31 21.64 -17.16
N TYR A 933 -2.16 20.55 -16.42
CA TYR A 933 -2.04 20.53 -14.97
C TYR A 933 -0.95 19.53 -14.58
N PHE A 934 0.02 19.95 -13.76
CA PHE A 934 1.07 19.06 -13.28
C PHE A 934 1.57 19.47 -11.90
N PHE A 935 2.39 18.62 -11.31
CA PHE A 935 3.01 18.85 -10.01
C PHE A 935 4.45 18.32 -10.00
N THR A 936 5.26 18.87 -9.10
CA THR A 936 6.56 18.31 -8.73
C THR A 936 6.71 18.34 -7.22
N VAL A 937 7.46 17.39 -6.67
CA VAL A 937 7.75 17.30 -5.23
C VAL A 937 9.25 17.25 -5.03
N MET A 938 9.77 18.16 -4.21
CA MET A 938 11.19 18.23 -3.85
C MET A 938 11.32 18.50 -2.36
N PHE A 939 12.00 17.61 -1.62
CA PHE A 939 12.14 17.71 -0.16
C PHE A 939 10.82 17.94 0.60
N GLY A 940 9.77 17.23 0.19
CA GLY A 940 8.43 17.35 0.78
C GLY A 940 7.67 18.64 0.43
N LYS A 941 8.23 19.52 -0.41
CA LYS A 941 7.53 20.69 -0.96
C LYS A 941 6.93 20.34 -2.32
N CYS A 942 5.61 20.46 -2.42
CA CYS A 942 4.87 20.22 -3.65
C CYS A 942 4.58 21.56 -4.33
N ILE A 943 5.02 21.72 -5.58
CA ILE A 943 4.62 22.85 -6.43
C ILE A 943 3.69 22.30 -7.51
N THR A 944 2.47 22.83 -7.53
CA THR A 944 1.46 22.52 -8.53
C THR A 944 1.37 23.67 -9.52
N TYR A 945 1.14 23.37 -10.79
CA TYR A 945 1.04 24.36 -11.86
C TYR A 945 -0.11 23.99 -12.82
N THR A 946 -0.82 25.01 -13.29
CA THR A 946 -1.88 24.89 -14.29
C THR A 946 -1.82 26.01 -15.32
N GLY A 947 -2.31 25.74 -16.53
CA GLY A 947 -2.28 26.67 -17.66
C GLY A 947 -1.10 26.42 -18.60
N HIS A 948 -0.90 27.32 -19.56
CA HIS A 948 0.18 27.22 -20.54
C HIS A 948 0.41 28.55 -21.25
N GLY A 949 1.68 28.91 -21.43
CA GLY A 949 2.09 30.03 -22.27
C GLY A 949 3.42 30.63 -21.85
N SER A 950 3.81 31.72 -22.50
CA SER A 950 5.03 32.46 -22.19
C SER A 950 4.69 33.75 -21.43
N PRO A 951 5.03 33.86 -20.14
CA PRO A 951 4.67 35.03 -19.34
C PRO A 951 5.55 36.24 -19.65
N SER A 952 4.94 37.42 -19.70
CA SER A 952 5.61 38.73 -19.65
C SER A 952 5.91 39.16 -18.21
N GLU A 953 5.05 38.78 -17.27
CA GLU A 953 5.10 39.15 -15.85
C GLU A 953 4.68 37.95 -14.97
N ILE A 954 5.28 37.86 -13.78
CA ILE A 954 4.90 36.89 -12.75
C ILE A 954 4.64 37.66 -11.45
N PHE A 955 3.42 37.57 -10.92
CA PHE A 955 3.06 38.09 -9.61
C PHE A 955 3.03 36.96 -8.60
N ILE A 956 3.65 37.14 -7.43
CA ILE A 956 3.72 36.14 -6.37
C ILE A 956 3.07 36.71 -5.12
N GLU A 957 2.09 35.97 -4.60
CA GLU A 957 1.38 36.27 -3.37
C GLU A 957 1.74 35.26 -2.28
N GLY A 958 1.87 35.74 -1.05
CA GLY A 958 2.23 34.92 0.11
C GLY A 958 3.72 34.97 0.45
N ASP A 959 4.17 33.99 1.24
CA ASP A 959 5.53 33.93 1.75
C ASP A 959 6.38 32.96 0.94
N LEU A 960 7.15 33.52 0.01
CA LEU A 960 8.09 32.78 -0.81
C LEU A 960 9.20 32.14 0.04
N GLU A 961 9.63 32.73 1.16
CA GLU A 961 10.72 32.21 1.98
C GLU A 961 10.30 30.90 2.69
N SER A 962 9.09 30.84 3.24
CA SER A 962 8.54 29.58 3.79
C SER A 962 7.95 28.61 2.75
N MET A 963 8.00 28.98 1.47
CA MET A 963 7.42 28.22 0.35
C MET A 963 5.90 28.05 0.52
N LYS A 964 5.19 29.11 0.92
CA LYS A 964 3.73 29.18 1.05
C LYS A 964 3.21 30.33 0.20
N PHE A 965 3.09 30.09 -1.10
CA PHE A 965 2.76 31.13 -2.07
C PHE A 965 1.87 30.61 -3.19
N VAL A 966 1.20 31.55 -3.84
CA VAL A 966 0.56 31.41 -5.15
C VAL A 966 1.27 32.34 -6.13
N ALA A 967 1.45 31.91 -7.37
CA ALA A 967 2.04 32.71 -8.43
C ALA A 967 1.12 32.75 -9.64
N PHE A 968 0.90 33.95 -10.18
CA PHE A 968 0.10 34.20 -11.37
C PHE A 968 1.02 34.63 -12.52
N TYR A 969 0.77 34.06 -13.69
CA TYR A 969 1.58 34.25 -14.89
C TYR A 969 0.75 35.04 -15.91
N PHE A 970 1.22 36.20 -16.33
CA PHE A 970 0.49 37.08 -17.25
C PHE A 970 1.14 37.13 -18.62
N ASP A 971 0.34 37.22 -19.69
CA ASP A 971 0.83 37.59 -21.03
C ASP A 971 1.00 39.11 -21.19
N GLU A 972 1.43 39.58 -22.37
CA GLU A 972 1.58 41.01 -22.66
C GLU A 972 0.27 41.81 -22.61
N ALA A 973 -0.86 41.14 -22.77
CA ALA A 973 -2.20 41.73 -22.69
C ALA A 973 -2.80 41.59 -21.29
N GLU A 974 -1.97 41.32 -20.28
CA GLU A 974 -2.34 41.16 -18.88
C GLU A 974 -3.36 40.04 -18.60
N ASN A 975 -3.53 39.07 -19.51
CA ASN A 975 -4.34 37.90 -19.25
C ASN A 975 -3.56 36.90 -18.39
N VAL A 976 -4.23 36.25 -17.44
CA VAL A 976 -3.63 35.15 -16.66
C VAL A 976 -3.59 33.89 -17.52
N ILE A 977 -2.39 33.49 -17.93
CA ILE A 977 -2.14 32.32 -18.78
C ILE A 977 -1.72 31.07 -18.01
N GLY A 978 -1.37 31.24 -16.73
CA GLY A 978 -1.03 30.15 -15.84
C GLY A 978 -1.01 30.56 -14.38
N MET A 979 -0.98 29.56 -13.51
CA MET A 979 -0.95 29.72 -12.06
C MET A 979 -0.13 28.60 -11.44
N ALA A 980 0.64 28.90 -10.40
CA ALA A 980 1.37 27.93 -9.59
C ALA A 980 1.07 28.12 -8.11
N SER A 981 1.14 27.05 -7.32
CA SER A 981 1.03 27.13 -5.86
C SER A 981 1.97 26.14 -5.19
N CYS A 982 2.55 26.51 -4.05
CA CYS A 982 3.40 25.66 -3.23
C CYS A 982 2.68 25.20 -1.94
N GLN A 983 1.46 24.69 -2.10
CA GLN A 983 0.63 24.05 -1.08
C GLN A 983 -0.67 23.55 -1.75
N PRO A 984 -1.40 22.61 -1.14
CA PRO A 984 -2.79 22.38 -1.49
C PRO A 984 -3.58 23.69 -1.47
N ASP A 985 -4.06 24.11 -2.62
CA ASP A 985 -4.80 25.35 -2.74
C ASP A 985 -6.03 25.16 -3.63
N LYS A 986 -7.21 25.49 -3.09
CA LYS A 986 -8.47 25.36 -3.83
C LYS A 986 -8.47 26.28 -5.05
N SER A 987 -7.86 27.45 -4.95
CA SER A 987 -7.84 28.46 -6.01
C SER A 987 -7.18 27.96 -7.30
N ILE A 988 -6.17 27.07 -7.22
CA ILE A 988 -5.51 26.55 -8.42
C ILE A 988 -6.40 25.57 -9.20
N ALA A 989 -7.22 24.79 -8.48
CA ALA A 989 -8.22 23.93 -9.11
C ALA A 989 -9.39 24.76 -9.66
N GLU A 990 -9.83 25.81 -8.97
CA GLU A 990 -10.89 26.70 -9.44
C GLU A 990 -10.47 27.44 -10.70
N PHE A 991 -9.24 27.94 -10.75
CA PHE A 991 -8.67 28.57 -11.94
C PHE A 991 -8.66 27.61 -13.12
N ALA A 992 -8.14 26.38 -12.94
CA ALA A 992 -8.12 25.36 -14.00
C ALA A 992 -9.54 24.97 -14.48
N GLU A 993 -10.49 24.89 -13.56
CA GLU A 993 -11.87 24.54 -13.88
C GLU A 993 -12.57 25.63 -14.68
N LYS A 994 -12.42 26.89 -14.27
CA LYS A 994 -12.93 28.06 -15.00
C LYS A 994 -12.30 28.17 -16.39
N LEU A 995 -11.00 27.94 -16.54
CA LEU A 995 -10.35 27.89 -17.86
C LEU A 995 -10.97 26.83 -18.77
N THR A 996 -11.31 25.65 -18.21
CA THR A 996 -11.96 24.58 -18.99
C THR A 996 -13.36 24.98 -19.48
N GLN A 997 -14.04 25.84 -18.72
CA GLN A 997 -15.35 26.40 -19.06
C GLN A 997 -15.26 27.62 -20.00
N GLY A 998 -14.05 27.98 -20.46
CA GLY A 998 -13.82 29.06 -21.42
C GLY A 998 -13.69 30.45 -20.79
N TYR A 999 -13.62 30.55 -19.46
CA TYR A 999 -13.32 31.82 -18.80
C TYR A 999 -11.91 32.27 -19.16
N LYS A 1000 -11.76 33.58 -19.31
CA LYS A 1000 -10.47 34.26 -19.44
C LYS A 1000 -10.34 35.19 -18.26
N PHE A 1001 -9.20 35.10 -17.58
CA PHE A 1001 -8.88 35.95 -16.45
C PHE A 1001 -7.97 37.07 -16.93
N HIS A 1002 -8.29 38.30 -16.55
CA HIS A 1002 -7.41 39.44 -16.63
C HIS A 1002 -6.74 39.66 -15.28
N LYS A 1003 -5.60 40.35 -15.27
CA LYS A 1003 -4.90 40.79 -14.05
C LYS A 1003 -5.79 41.55 -13.06
N ASN A 1004 -6.88 42.16 -13.53
CA ASN A 1004 -7.83 42.91 -12.70
C ASN A 1004 -8.87 42.00 -12.01
N ASP A 1005 -9.02 40.75 -12.47
CA ASP A 1005 -9.92 39.76 -11.85
C ASP A 1005 -9.28 39.10 -10.63
N ILE A 1006 -7.98 39.29 -10.44
CA ILE A 1006 -7.27 38.96 -9.21
C ILE A 1006 -7.63 40.08 -8.23
N GLU A 1007 -8.68 39.87 -7.44
CA GLU A 1007 -9.09 40.81 -6.39
C GLU A 1007 -7.85 41.23 -5.59
N TRP A 1008 -7.59 42.53 -5.51
CA TRP A 1008 -6.36 43.05 -4.92
C TRP A 1008 -6.24 42.61 -3.46
N VAL A 1009 -5.31 41.68 -3.27
CA VAL A 1009 -4.68 41.20 -2.04
C VAL A 1009 -4.48 42.34 -1.03
N ASN A 1010 -5.15 42.19 0.13
CA ASN A 1010 -5.19 43.05 1.33
C ASN A 1010 -6.39 44.00 1.46
N GLU A 1011 -7.46 43.52 2.10
CA GLU A 1011 -8.13 44.27 3.17
C GLU A 1011 -7.80 43.64 4.54
N ASN A 1012 -6.53 43.77 4.96
CA ASN A 1012 -6.02 44.17 6.30
C ASN A 1012 -4.61 43.65 6.60
#